data_AF-A0A9Q5HYH8-F1
#
_entry.id   AF-A0A9Q5HYH8-F1
#
_cell.length_a   1.000
_cell.length_b   1.000
_cell.length_c   1.000
_cell.angle_alpha   90.00
_cell.angle_beta   90.00
_cell.angle_gamma   90.00
#
_symmetry.space_group_name_H-M   'P 1'
#
loop_
_entity.id
_entity.type
_entity.pdbx_description
1 polymer ?
#
loop_
_entity_poly.entity_id
_entity_poly.type
_entity_poly.pdbx_seq_one_letter_code
_entity_poly.pdbx_strand_id
1 'polypeptide(L)'
;MSLSRRSRFSFPLPDRAAGRLGESFCASQLGLRRRRVKMDMDVAHARRLADLIGASVARLEEEDGDDSSGTRKVRREHSEVQTIVSAAAQLAALVRPPAQVLLEVATGFALSAALRLVVEANVPEVIRALTNRSQAPSADDSGVGLIEEGNDFLGERDAEGASIGDISRLCGVEAGKLERILRLLATHHIFVECPAEASSTESISNNPEKEPGARGGGEARFANNTLSAALDSGVPLEDVLLGHPSSSEVDLDPASLSATRKRWAAKYGAEAPGAGLAALVGILTDESMFHMTALTEVLLGTATATATASHPTSANVSKGGEMGAEKTNENERTNENENETLGLNHDPESPFLAPFARARALPHTTMFEWLGLPANAHRLHRFGCAMRGMNALEREGAILKGFDFTALPPGSVVVDVGGGVGAASLPVLRANAHLRLVVQDTEQVVRVAPGFWERHYPEALHSGRVKFEEQDFFEEQPHPRVYFPECDTGGTGGKKSAYVYLLRMIAHNWGDSRCLRILERLRGAVGEGDTKLVLVDSVLMPACRSRGQRSEYCKDRDSSMDVDAGVDPMTHDRTGAKEIRKSMTKIREAPEPLLPNWGAANALAYKLDLIMLANHNALERTLPHFRSLLSRAGWEIVEVHTQDEGGAGAGAGESWMSQIVAVPAA
;
A
#
# COMPACT_ATOMS: atom_id res chain seq x y z
N MET A 1 -1.78 -63.58 -22.81
CA MET A 1 -3.22 -63.92 -22.60
C MET A 1 -3.84 -62.75 -21.84
N SER A 2 -4.33 -61.70 -22.52
CA SER A 2 -5.68 -61.53 -23.11
C SER A 2 -6.79 -61.32 -22.06
N LEU A 3 -7.39 -60.12 -22.12
CA LEU A 3 -8.73 -59.63 -21.69
C LEU A 3 -8.58 -58.40 -20.77
N SER A 4 -8.54 -57.15 -21.26
CA SER A 4 -9.54 -56.34 -22.00
C SER A 4 -10.85 -56.12 -21.25
N ARG A 5 -11.04 -54.89 -20.76
CA ARG A 5 -12.30 -54.11 -20.78
C ARG A 5 -12.02 -52.64 -20.43
N ARG A 6 -11.87 -51.81 -21.47
CA ARG A 6 -12.04 -50.34 -21.40
C ARG A 6 -13.47 -50.03 -21.85
N SER A 7 -14.26 -49.38 -21.00
CA SER A 7 -15.57 -48.84 -21.36
C SER A 7 -15.40 -47.59 -22.22
N ARG A 8 -15.81 -47.68 -23.49
CA ARG A 8 -16.08 -46.53 -24.36
C ARG A 8 -17.56 -46.19 -24.24
N PHE A 9 -17.88 -44.98 -23.79
CA PHE A 9 -19.19 -44.39 -24.02
C PHE A 9 -19.18 -43.72 -25.39
N SER A 10 -20.03 -44.22 -26.29
CA SER A 10 -20.23 -43.70 -27.65
C SER A 10 -21.33 -42.64 -27.66
N PHE A 11 -21.03 -41.44 -28.13
CA PHE A 11 -22.04 -40.45 -28.55
C PHE A 11 -22.29 -40.61 -30.06
N PRO A 12 -23.55 -40.57 -30.54
CA PRO A 12 -23.85 -40.64 -31.96
C PRO A 12 -23.57 -39.29 -32.64
N LEU A 13 -22.83 -39.32 -33.75
CA LEU A 13 -22.65 -38.20 -34.67
C LEU A 13 -23.89 -38.05 -35.57
N PRO A 14 -24.42 -36.83 -35.80
CA PRO A 14 -25.38 -36.59 -36.87
C PRO A 14 -24.67 -36.30 -38.20
N ASP A 15 -25.29 -36.79 -39.25
CA ASP A 15 -24.86 -36.83 -40.65
C ASP A 15 -24.59 -35.46 -41.30
N ARG A 16 -23.67 -35.48 -42.27
CA ARG A 16 -23.39 -34.37 -43.18
C ARG A 16 -24.57 -34.16 -44.13
N ALA A 17 -25.35 -33.10 -43.90
CA ALA A 17 -26.20 -32.48 -44.92
C ALA A 17 -26.15 -30.96 -44.81
N ALA A 18 -25.00 -30.37 -45.18
CA ALA A 18 -24.86 -28.93 -45.36
C ALA A 18 -25.48 -28.51 -46.71
N GLY A 19 -26.80 -28.30 -46.70
CA GLY A 19 -27.55 -27.69 -47.79
C GLY A 19 -28.38 -26.55 -47.23
N ARG A 20 -27.94 -25.31 -47.51
CA ARG A 20 -28.63 -24.01 -47.38
C ARG A 20 -30.07 -24.09 -46.87
N LEU A 21 -30.36 -23.49 -45.71
CA LEU A 21 -31.66 -22.88 -45.38
C LEU A 21 -31.57 -22.14 -44.03
N GLY A 22 -31.71 -20.81 -44.06
CA GLY A 22 -32.45 -20.06 -43.04
C GLY A 22 -31.69 -19.50 -41.84
N GLU A 23 -30.95 -18.41 -42.04
CA GLU A 23 -30.76 -17.36 -41.02
C GLU A 23 -32.12 -16.75 -40.65
N SER A 24 -32.91 -17.39 -39.78
CA SER A 24 -34.19 -16.81 -39.32
C SER A 24 -34.76 -17.44 -38.04
N PHE A 25 -34.05 -18.33 -37.36
CA PHE A 25 -34.67 -19.12 -36.28
C PHE A 25 -33.91 -19.07 -34.96
N CYS A 26 -33.66 -17.86 -34.41
CA CYS A 26 -33.30 -17.73 -32.98
C CYS A 26 -33.42 -16.31 -32.38
N ALA A 27 -34.35 -15.47 -32.86
CA ALA A 27 -34.50 -14.10 -32.33
C ALA A 27 -35.89 -13.77 -31.75
N SER A 28 -36.86 -14.70 -31.79
CA SER A 28 -38.25 -14.43 -31.42
C SER A 28 -38.70 -15.02 -30.07
N GLN A 29 -37.91 -15.86 -29.41
CA GLN A 29 -38.32 -16.52 -28.15
C GLN A 29 -37.72 -15.94 -26.85
N LEU A 30 -36.81 -14.97 -26.96
CA LEU A 30 -36.39 -14.17 -25.81
C LEU A 30 -36.85 -12.74 -26.07
N GLY A 31 -37.81 -12.26 -25.28
CA GLY A 31 -38.32 -10.88 -25.31
C GLY A 31 -37.29 -9.79 -24.98
N LEU A 32 -36.00 -10.02 -25.29
CA LEU A 32 -34.94 -9.05 -25.30
C LEU A 32 -35.17 -8.11 -26.49
N ARG A 33 -35.99 -7.08 -26.27
CA ARG A 33 -35.90 -5.86 -27.08
C ARG A 33 -34.43 -5.46 -27.07
N ARG A 34 -33.73 -5.57 -28.20
CA ARG A 34 -32.47 -4.87 -28.43
C ARG A 34 -32.75 -3.38 -28.33
N ARG A 35 -32.81 -2.83 -27.10
CA ARG A 35 -32.58 -1.42 -26.89
C ARG A 35 -31.15 -1.22 -27.37
N ARG A 36 -30.99 -0.64 -28.57
CA ARG A 36 -29.75 0.06 -28.89
C ARG A 36 -29.62 1.12 -27.80
N VAL A 37 -28.87 0.84 -26.75
CA VAL A 37 -28.39 1.87 -25.85
C VAL A 37 -27.49 2.70 -26.74
N LYS A 38 -28.02 3.82 -27.22
CA LYS A 38 -27.22 4.82 -27.89
C LYS A 38 -26.27 5.32 -26.81
N MET A 39 -25.00 4.91 -26.88
CA MET A 39 -23.96 5.53 -26.07
C MET A 39 -23.75 6.93 -26.62
N ASP A 40 -24.64 7.85 -26.24
CA ASP A 40 -24.35 9.26 -26.37
C ASP A 40 -23.28 9.53 -25.30
N MET A 41 -22.01 9.39 -25.71
CA MET A 41 -20.86 9.80 -24.92
C MET A 41 -21.10 11.23 -24.44
N ASP A 42 -20.88 11.52 -23.16
CA ASP A 42 -20.97 12.88 -22.64
C ASP A 42 -19.75 13.68 -23.14
N VAL A 43 -19.81 14.09 -24.41
CA VAL A 43 -18.76 14.85 -25.09
C VAL A 43 -18.45 16.14 -24.33
N ALA A 44 -19.45 16.74 -23.68
CA ALA A 44 -19.27 17.94 -22.88
C ALA A 44 -18.41 17.66 -21.64
N HIS A 45 -18.66 16.54 -20.95
CA HIS A 45 -17.83 16.13 -19.81
C HIS A 45 -16.41 15.71 -20.24
N ALA A 46 -16.28 14.94 -21.33
CA ALA A 46 -14.97 14.57 -21.88
C ALA A 46 -14.14 15.82 -22.23
N ARG A 47 -14.77 16.84 -22.84
CA ARG A 47 -14.13 18.12 -23.14
C ARG A 47 -13.67 18.84 -21.87
N ARG A 48 -14.53 18.96 -20.85
CA ARG A 48 -14.14 19.61 -19.57
C ARG A 48 -12.93 18.94 -18.92
N LEU A 49 -12.85 17.61 -18.95
CA LEU A 49 -11.70 16.87 -18.42
C LEU A 49 -10.43 17.10 -19.25
N ALA A 50 -10.55 17.10 -20.58
CA ALA A 50 -9.43 17.39 -21.47
C ALA A 50 -8.91 18.83 -21.30
N ASP A 51 -9.81 19.82 -21.20
CA ASP A 51 -9.48 21.22 -20.94
C ASP A 51 -8.77 21.37 -19.58
N LEU A 52 -9.22 20.63 -18.55
CA LEU A 52 -8.59 20.62 -17.23
C LEU A 52 -7.16 20.06 -17.27
N ILE A 53 -6.92 18.99 -18.03
CA ILE A 53 -5.57 18.45 -18.25
C ILE A 53 -4.70 19.50 -18.94
N GLY A 54 -5.16 20.05 -20.07
CA GLY A 54 -4.40 21.05 -20.84
C GLY A 54 -4.07 22.29 -20.04
N ALA A 55 -5.03 22.80 -19.25
CA ALA A 55 -4.80 23.95 -18.38
C ALA A 55 -3.79 23.67 -17.26
N SER A 56 -3.78 22.45 -16.71
CA SER A 56 -2.84 22.05 -15.65
C SER A 56 -1.43 21.87 -16.21
N VAL A 57 -1.29 21.30 -17.41
CA VAL A 57 0.00 21.21 -18.12
C VAL A 57 0.54 22.60 -18.43
N ALA A 58 -0.28 23.52 -18.96
CA ALA A 58 0.15 24.89 -19.23
C ALA A 58 0.65 25.62 -17.97
N ARG A 59 0.01 25.40 -16.81
CA ARG A 59 0.46 25.96 -15.53
C ARG A 59 1.81 25.38 -15.07
N LEU A 60 2.13 24.14 -15.40
CA LEU A 60 3.44 23.54 -15.12
C LEU A 60 4.52 24.13 -16.06
N GLU A 61 4.21 24.36 -17.34
CA GLU A 61 5.14 24.94 -18.32
C GLU A 61 5.49 26.41 -18.03
N GLU A 62 4.53 27.20 -17.55
CA GLU A 62 4.75 28.61 -17.17
C GLU A 62 5.76 28.78 -16.01
N GLU A 63 6.02 27.72 -15.23
CA GLU A 63 6.82 27.77 -13.98
C GLU A 63 8.32 27.49 -14.19
N ASP A 64 8.75 27.10 -15.38
CA ASP A 64 10.17 27.01 -15.74
C ASP A 64 10.83 28.40 -15.84
N GLY A 65 10.06 29.49 -15.71
CA GLY A 65 10.54 30.88 -15.86
C GLY A 65 10.55 31.78 -14.62
N ASP A 66 10.05 31.37 -13.44
CA ASP A 66 9.84 32.27 -12.28
C ASP A 66 10.50 31.80 -10.96
N ASP A 67 11.26 32.70 -10.32
CA ASP A 67 12.12 32.47 -9.13
C ASP A 67 11.33 32.63 -7.82
N SER A 68 10.24 31.85 -7.67
CA SER A 68 9.43 31.84 -6.45
C SER A 68 9.98 30.85 -5.41
N SER A 69 9.83 31.17 -4.11
CA SER A 69 10.33 30.35 -2.98
C SER A 69 10.01 28.85 -3.17
N GLY A 70 11.03 27.99 -3.20
CA GLY A 70 10.93 26.59 -3.68
C GLY A 70 9.85 25.71 -3.03
N THR A 71 9.43 25.98 -1.80
CA THR A 71 8.33 25.23 -1.14
C THR A 71 6.95 25.52 -1.73
N ARG A 72 6.68 26.76 -2.16
CA ARG A 72 5.41 27.14 -2.77
C ARG A 72 5.30 26.58 -4.19
N LYS A 73 6.42 26.52 -4.91
CA LYS A 73 6.55 25.92 -6.24
C LYS A 73 6.21 24.41 -6.20
N VAL A 74 6.89 23.64 -5.36
CA VAL A 74 6.63 22.18 -5.20
C VAL A 74 5.17 21.86 -4.86
N ARG A 75 4.53 22.67 -4.01
CA ARG A 75 3.11 22.52 -3.65
C ARG A 75 2.17 22.70 -4.85
N ARG A 76 2.46 23.69 -5.70
CA ARG A 76 1.65 23.97 -6.88
C ARG A 76 1.83 22.86 -7.91
N GLU A 77 3.07 22.47 -8.22
CA GLU A 77 3.38 21.36 -9.12
C GLU A 77 2.63 20.08 -8.73
N HIS A 78 2.67 19.70 -7.44
CA HIS A 78 1.96 18.52 -6.94
C HIS A 78 0.44 18.59 -7.18
N SER A 79 -0.18 19.73 -6.87
CA SER A 79 -1.62 19.94 -7.06
C SER A 79 -2.02 19.85 -8.54
N GLU A 80 -1.17 20.31 -9.46
CA GLU A 80 -1.41 20.20 -10.90
C GLU A 80 -1.26 18.75 -11.39
N VAL A 81 -0.23 18.02 -10.92
CA VAL A 81 -0.04 16.60 -11.23
C VAL A 81 -1.23 15.75 -10.76
N GLN A 82 -1.72 15.97 -9.53
CA GLN A 82 -2.92 15.28 -9.04
C GLN A 82 -4.13 15.54 -9.94
N THR A 83 -4.33 16.80 -10.34
CA THR A 83 -5.40 17.21 -11.24
C THR A 83 -5.31 16.46 -12.57
N ILE A 84 -4.11 16.37 -13.16
CA ILE A 84 -3.86 15.64 -14.41
C ILE A 84 -4.17 14.16 -14.25
N VAL A 85 -3.66 13.49 -13.20
CA VAL A 85 -3.87 12.05 -12.96
C VAL A 85 -5.36 11.74 -12.77
N SER A 86 -6.04 12.51 -11.92
CA SER A 86 -7.47 12.35 -11.67
C SER A 86 -8.29 12.55 -12.95
N ALA A 87 -8.02 13.62 -13.70
CA ALA A 87 -8.75 13.96 -14.92
C ALA A 87 -8.50 12.92 -16.02
N ALA A 88 -7.25 12.49 -16.23
CA ALA A 88 -6.88 11.50 -17.23
C ALA A 88 -7.53 10.13 -16.96
N ALA A 89 -7.53 9.67 -15.71
CA ALA A 89 -8.18 8.42 -15.36
C ALA A 89 -9.71 8.48 -15.54
N GLN A 90 -10.35 9.59 -15.14
CA GLN A 90 -11.77 9.81 -15.36
C GLN A 90 -12.12 9.89 -16.85
N LEU A 91 -11.31 10.58 -17.64
CA LEU A 91 -11.47 10.68 -19.09
C LEU A 91 -11.34 9.31 -19.74
N ALA A 92 -10.30 8.54 -19.40
CA ALA A 92 -10.09 7.19 -19.88
C ALA A 92 -11.27 6.26 -19.54
N ALA A 93 -11.86 6.40 -18.34
CA ALA A 93 -13.04 5.65 -17.96
C ALA A 93 -14.30 6.09 -18.73
N LEU A 94 -14.47 7.39 -19.00
CA LEU A 94 -15.61 7.96 -19.71
C LEU A 94 -15.66 7.56 -21.19
N VAL A 95 -14.51 7.46 -21.85
CA VAL A 95 -14.42 7.17 -23.30
C VAL A 95 -14.39 5.67 -23.61
N ARG A 96 -14.24 4.80 -22.61
CA ARG A 96 -14.22 3.35 -22.80
C ARG A 96 -15.60 2.72 -22.67
N PRO A 97 -15.92 1.66 -23.44
CA PRO A 97 -17.13 0.89 -23.21
C PRO A 97 -17.16 0.33 -21.77
N PRO A 98 -18.27 0.44 -21.02
CA PRO A 98 -18.35 -0.03 -19.64
C PRO A 98 -17.96 -1.50 -19.46
N ALA A 99 -18.34 -2.37 -20.40
CA ALA A 99 -17.96 -3.79 -20.36
C ALA A 99 -16.45 -4.00 -20.46
N GLN A 100 -15.75 -3.16 -21.21
CA GLN A 100 -14.29 -3.20 -21.31
C GLN A 100 -13.64 -2.77 -20.00
N VAL A 101 -14.11 -1.66 -19.40
CA VAL A 101 -13.61 -1.18 -18.10
C VAL A 101 -13.76 -2.27 -17.02
N LEU A 102 -14.92 -2.93 -16.96
CA LEU A 102 -15.16 -4.01 -16.00
C LEU A 102 -14.26 -5.23 -16.24
N LEU A 103 -14.04 -5.61 -17.50
CA LEU A 103 -13.17 -6.73 -17.84
C LEU A 103 -11.71 -6.44 -17.48
N GLU A 104 -11.23 -5.24 -17.77
CA GLU A 104 -9.87 -4.82 -17.40
C GLU A 104 -9.65 -4.92 -15.88
N VAL A 105 -10.58 -4.39 -15.08
CA VAL A 105 -10.53 -4.49 -13.61
C VAL A 105 -10.55 -5.97 -13.16
N ALA A 106 -11.44 -6.79 -13.71
CA ALA A 106 -11.56 -8.21 -13.37
C ALA A 106 -10.29 -9.00 -13.69
N THR A 107 -9.53 -8.60 -14.72
CA THR A 107 -8.26 -9.23 -15.12
C THR A 107 -7.03 -8.61 -14.47
N GLY A 108 -7.19 -7.61 -13.59
CA GLY A 108 -6.07 -6.90 -12.96
C GLY A 108 -5.13 -7.81 -12.15
N PHE A 109 -5.60 -8.97 -11.69
CA PHE A 109 -4.75 -9.98 -11.03
C PHE A 109 -3.62 -10.48 -11.93
N ALA A 110 -3.81 -10.50 -13.26
CA ALA A 110 -2.78 -10.91 -14.20
C ALA A 110 -1.62 -9.91 -14.23
N LEU A 111 -1.91 -8.61 -14.10
CA LEU A 111 -0.90 -7.56 -14.02
C LEU A 111 -0.09 -7.68 -12.72
N SER A 112 -0.76 -7.87 -11.59
CA SER A 112 -0.10 -8.08 -10.29
C SER A 112 0.81 -9.31 -10.29
N ALA A 113 0.36 -10.42 -10.87
CA ALA A 113 1.15 -11.64 -11.00
C ALA A 113 2.34 -11.49 -11.96
N ALA A 114 2.17 -10.76 -13.06
CA ALA A 114 3.25 -10.42 -13.98
C ALA A 114 4.32 -9.57 -13.30
N LEU A 115 3.90 -8.54 -12.54
CA LEU A 115 4.79 -7.68 -11.78
C LEU A 115 5.55 -8.45 -10.70
N ARG A 116 4.88 -9.37 -9.99
CA ARG A 116 5.52 -10.28 -9.04
C ARG A 116 6.64 -11.08 -9.68
N LEU A 117 6.36 -11.68 -10.83
CA LEU A 117 7.32 -12.55 -11.52
C LEU A 117 8.58 -11.79 -11.92
N VAL A 118 8.45 -10.60 -12.52
CA VAL A 118 9.63 -9.83 -12.97
C VAL A 118 10.49 -9.36 -11.80
N VAL A 119 9.88 -9.04 -10.66
CA VAL A 119 10.61 -8.70 -9.43
C VAL A 119 11.36 -9.92 -8.88
N GLU A 120 10.71 -11.07 -8.81
CA GLU A 120 11.31 -12.30 -8.28
C GLU A 120 12.35 -12.92 -9.22
N ALA A 121 12.18 -12.76 -10.52
CA ALA A 121 13.13 -13.19 -11.54
C ALA A 121 14.25 -12.17 -11.79
N ASN A 122 14.26 -11.03 -11.07
CA ASN A 122 15.27 -9.98 -11.20
C ASN A 122 15.40 -9.42 -12.63
N VAL A 123 14.29 -9.32 -13.34
CA VAL A 123 14.29 -8.86 -14.74
C VAL A 123 14.82 -7.43 -14.89
N PRO A 124 14.46 -6.45 -14.02
CA PRO A 124 15.06 -5.11 -14.07
C PRO A 124 16.59 -5.15 -13.98
N GLU A 125 17.13 -5.89 -13.01
CA GLU A 125 18.58 -6.04 -12.82
C GLU A 125 19.26 -6.75 -14.01
N VAL A 126 18.62 -7.78 -14.57
CA VAL A 126 19.11 -8.52 -15.73
C VAL A 126 19.19 -7.61 -16.95
N ILE A 127 18.13 -6.84 -17.24
CA ILE A 127 18.10 -5.92 -18.38
C ILE A 127 19.19 -4.86 -18.20
N ARG A 128 19.31 -4.23 -17.01
CA ARG A 128 20.38 -3.26 -16.73
C ARG A 128 21.77 -3.84 -16.98
N ALA A 129 22.03 -5.06 -16.51
CA ALA A 129 23.33 -5.70 -16.69
C ALA A 129 23.64 -6.03 -18.16
N LEU A 130 22.63 -6.40 -18.94
CA LEU A 130 22.77 -6.68 -20.37
C LEU A 130 23.00 -5.38 -21.17
N THR A 131 22.29 -4.29 -20.85
CA THR A 131 22.42 -3.02 -21.55
C THR A 131 23.73 -2.29 -21.21
N ASN A 132 24.17 -2.35 -19.96
CA ASN A 132 25.45 -1.74 -19.55
C ASN A 132 26.67 -2.44 -20.16
N ARG A 133 26.58 -3.75 -20.47
CA ARG A 133 27.65 -4.48 -21.17
C ARG A 133 27.79 -4.07 -22.63
N SER A 134 26.70 -3.63 -23.27
CA SER A 134 26.72 -3.09 -24.63
C SER A 134 27.31 -1.67 -24.71
N GLN A 135 27.38 -0.94 -23.58
CA GLN A 135 27.94 0.40 -23.45
C GLN A 135 29.32 0.42 -22.77
N ALA A 136 30.18 -0.58 -23.02
CA ALA A 136 31.55 -0.54 -22.50
C ALA A 136 32.29 0.70 -23.07
N PRO A 137 32.96 1.51 -22.23
CA PRO A 137 33.59 2.74 -22.69
C PRO A 137 34.74 2.44 -23.64
N SER A 138 34.82 3.18 -24.76
CA SER A 138 36.10 3.41 -25.42
C SER A 138 37.05 4.02 -24.40
N ALA A 139 38.33 3.64 -24.42
CA ALA A 139 39.31 3.78 -23.34
C ALA A 139 39.68 5.20 -22.85
N ASP A 140 38.86 6.23 -23.08
CA ASP A 140 39.18 7.64 -22.79
C ASP A 140 38.17 8.38 -21.90
N ASP A 141 37.16 7.73 -21.30
CA ASP A 141 36.20 8.44 -20.44
C ASP A 141 36.14 7.89 -19.01
N SER A 142 36.84 8.57 -18.10
CA SER A 142 36.77 8.35 -16.66
C SER A 142 35.71 9.28 -16.05
N GLY A 143 34.44 8.91 -16.22
CA GLY A 143 33.30 9.63 -15.66
C GLY A 143 32.30 8.64 -15.07
N VAL A 144 32.03 8.76 -13.77
CA VAL A 144 30.93 8.05 -13.10
C VAL A 144 29.64 8.61 -13.67
N GLY A 145 29.01 7.88 -14.59
CA GLY A 145 27.76 8.28 -15.25
C GLY A 145 26.61 8.32 -14.25
N LEU A 146 26.41 9.50 -13.63
CA LEU A 146 25.08 9.92 -13.22
C LEU A 146 24.22 9.92 -14.49
N ILE A 147 23.06 9.28 -14.43
CA ILE A 147 22.05 9.34 -15.49
C ILE A 147 21.79 10.83 -15.74
N GLU A 148 22.19 11.33 -16.91
CA GLU A 148 21.96 12.72 -17.28
C GLU A 148 20.45 13.00 -17.21
N GLU A 149 20.10 14.12 -16.58
CA GLU A 149 18.76 14.69 -16.53
C GLU A 149 18.32 15.06 -17.95
N GLY A 150 17.81 14.06 -18.68
CA GLY A 150 17.33 14.15 -20.06
C GLY A 150 15.99 13.45 -20.22
N ASN A 151 14.96 13.99 -19.57
CA ASN A 151 13.52 14.00 -19.87
C ASN A 151 12.82 12.87 -20.67
N ASP A 152 13.25 11.62 -20.61
CA ASP A 152 12.56 10.49 -21.27
C ASP A 152 12.07 9.44 -20.27
N PHE A 153 10.97 9.76 -19.57
CA PHE A 153 10.38 8.92 -18.53
C PHE A 153 9.85 7.57 -19.05
N LEU A 154 9.42 7.52 -20.31
CA LEU A 154 8.81 6.34 -20.92
C LEU A 154 9.76 5.55 -21.81
N GLY A 155 10.93 6.09 -22.16
CA GLY A 155 11.87 5.49 -23.10
C GLY A 155 11.35 5.59 -24.52
N GLU A 156 11.89 6.48 -25.34
CA GLU A 156 11.70 6.49 -26.78
C GLU A 156 12.27 5.21 -27.40
N ARG A 157 11.76 4.94 -28.60
CA ARG A 157 11.83 3.67 -29.35
C ARG A 157 13.22 3.29 -29.87
N ASP A 158 14.25 4.02 -29.45
CA ASP A 158 15.63 3.92 -29.93
C ASP A 158 16.55 3.17 -28.95
N ALA A 159 16.04 2.78 -27.77
CA ALA A 159 16.76 1.84 -26.90
C ALA A 159 16.90 0.49 -27.62
N GLU A 160 18.14 0.04 -27.86
CA GLU A 160 18.39 -1.27 -28.51
C GLU A 160 17.79 -2.44 -27.71
N GLY A 161 17.58 -2.27 -26.39
CA GLY A 161 16.99 -3.27 -25.51
C GLY A 161 17.79 -4.59 -25.43
N ALA A 162 17.44 -5.43 -24.45
CA ALA A 162 17.99 -6.77 -24.31
C ALA A 162 17.13 -7.81 -25.04
N SER A 163 17.76 -8.78 -25.70
CA SER A 163 17.05 -9.89 -26.37
C SER A 163 16.30 -10.75 -25.35
N ILE A 164 15.10 -11.22 -25.72
CA ILE A 164 14.31 -12.07 -24.82
C ILE A 164 15.06 -13.37 -24.46
N GLY A 165 15.86 -13.92 -25.38
CA GLY A 165 16.69 -15.10 -25.14
C GLY A 165 17.79 -14.86 -24.11
N ASP A 166 18.45 -13.70 -24.11
CA ASP A 166 19.47 -13.37 -23.11
C ASP A 166 18.85 -13.09 -21.74
N ILE A 167 17.72 -12.37 -21.69
CA ILE A 167 16.98 -12.15 -20.44
C ILE A 167 16.54 -13.50 -19.86
N SER A 168 15.92 -14.34 -20.68
CA SER A 168 15.47 -15.69 -20.31
C SER A 168 16.60 -16.55 -19.75
N ARG A 169 17.78 -16.52 -20.37
CA ARG A 169 18.96 -17.29 -19.95
C ARG A 169 19.45 -16.90 -18.57
N LEU A 170 19.41 -15.60 -18.24
CA LEU A 170 19.91 -15.08 -16.96
C LEU A 170 18.89 -15.17 -15.83
N CYS A 171 17.60 -14.97 -16.12
CA CYS A 171 16.54 -14.97 -15.12
C CYS A 171 15.89 -16.35 -14.89
N GLY A 172 16.20 -17.34 -15.74
CA GLY A 172 15.70 -18.71 -15.62
C GLY A 172 14.24 -18.92 -16.01
N VAL A 173 13.60 -17.95 -16.66
CA VAL A 173 12.20 -18.04 -17.13
C VAL A 173 12.21 -18.34 -18.62
N GLU A 174 11.46 -19.35 -19.05
CA GLU A 174 11.36 -19.72 -20.47
C GLU A 174 10.93 -18.53 -21.35
N ALA A 175 11.67 -18.30 -22.44
CA ALA A 175 11.61 -17.08 -23.24
C ALA A 175 10.20 -16.74 -23.74
N GLY A 176 9.45 -17.69 -24.29
CA GLY A 176 8.11 -17.45 -24.82
C GLY A 176 7.10 -17.08 -23.74
N LYS A 177 7.21 -17.64 -22.53
CA LYS A 177 6.41 -17.21 -21.36
C LYS A 177 6.81 -15.82 -20.90
N LEU A 178 8.10 -15.54 -20.80
CA LEU A 178 8.61 -14.25 -20.34
C LEU A 178 8.22 -13.12 -21.31
N GLU A 179 8.30 -13.36 -22.62
CA GLU A 179 7.89 -12.44 -23.68
C GLU A 179 6.43 -12.00 -23.50
N ARG A 180 5.53 -12.96 -23.23
CA ARG A 180 4.10 -12.67 -23.00
C ARG A 180 3.88 -11.82 -21.75
N ILE A 181 4.67 -12.03 -20.70
CA ILE A 181 4.62 -11.26 -19.46
C ILE A 181 5.12 -9.83 -19.70
N LEU A 182 6.28 -9.68 -20.34
CA LEU A 182 6.87 -8.37 -20.61
C LEU A 182 6.00 -7.55 -21.56
N ARG A 183 5.34 -8.17 -22.55
CA ARG A 183 4.34 -7.48 -23.39
C ARG A 183 3.15 -6.95 -22.59
N LEU A 184 2.62 -7.72 -21.64
CA LEU A 184 1.52 -7.24 -20.77
C LEU A 184 1.99 -6.06 -19.90
N LEU A 185 3.21 -6.10 -19.38
CA LEU A 185 3.77 -5.01 -18.60
C LEU A 185 4.09 -3.79 -19.47
N ALA A 186 4.45 -3.98 -20.73
CA ALA A 186 4.65 -2.91 -21.70
C ALA A 186 3.34 -2.18 -22.04
N THR A 187 2.18 -2.85 -22.06
CA THR A 187 0.89 -2.14 -22.21
C THR A 187 0.53 -1.24 -21.03
N HIS A 188 1.25 -1.38 -19.91
CA HIS A 188 1.11 -0.56 -18.71
C HIS A 188 2.34 0.34 -18.49
N HIS A 189 3.17 0.51 -19.53
CA HIS A 189 4.36 1.36 -19.52
C HIS A 189 5.42 0.96 -18.49
N ILE A 190 5.41 -0.28 -17.99
CA ILE A 190 6.40 -0.73 -17.00
C ILE A 190 7.71 -1.13 -17.69
N PHE A 191 7.65 -1.68 -18.91
CA PHE A 191 8.81 -1.97 -19.75
C PHE A 191 8.56 -1.42 -21.17
N VAL A 192 9.62 -1.33 -21.97
CA VAL A 192 9.53 -0.92 -23.39
C VAL A 192 9.81 -2.13 -24.28
N GLU A 193 8.88 -2.48 -25.16
CA GLU A 193 9.14 -3.43 -26.26
C GLU A 193 9.84 -2.68 -27.39
N CYS A 194 11.06 -3.08 -27.70
CA CYS A 194 11.93 -2.40 -28.65
C CYS A 194 11.74 -2.98 -30.06
N PRO A 195 11.94 -2.20 -31.15
CA PRO A 195 11.91 -2.72 -32.50
C PRO A 195 12.89 -3.88 -32.68
N ALA A 196 12.48 -4.91 -33.41
CA ALA A 196 13.43 -5.94 -33.84
C ALA A 196 14.44 -5.29 -34.81
N GLU A 197 15.73 -5.59 -34.65
CA GLU A 197 16.75 -5.18 -35.62
C GLU A 197 16.32 -5.63 -37.03
N ALA A 198 16.35 -4.71 -37.99
CA ALA A 198 16.16 -5.08 -39.38
C ALA A 198 17.24 -6.10 -39.74
N SER A 199 16.85 -7.35 -40.02
CA SER A 199 17.77 -8.34 -40.53
C SER A 199 18.50 -7.71 -41.71
N SER A 200 19.83 -7.57 -41.62
CA SER A 200 20.65 -7.14 -42.73
C SER A 200 20.44 -8.13 -43.88
N THR A 201 19.53 -7.80 -44.78
CA THR A 201 19.35 -8.50 -46.04
C THR A 201 20.59 -8.23 -46.87
N GLU A 202 21.59 -9.10 -46.77
CA GLU A 202 22.40 -9.61 -47.88
C GLU A 202 23.44 -10.62 -47.39
N SER A 203 22.98 -11.85 -47.14
CA SER A 203 23.74 -13.05 -47.52
C SER A 203 22.77 -14.23 -47.57
N ILE A 204 22.15 -14.41 -48.73
CA ILE A 204 21.44 -15.65 -49.07
C ILE A 204 22.51 -16.75 -49.14
N SER A 205 22.77 -17.39 -48.01
CA SER A 205 23.41 -18.69 -47.95
C SER A 205 22.31 -19.73 -48.20
N ASN A 206 22.31 -20.29 -49.41
CA ASN A 206 21.49 -21.43 -49.79
C ASN A 206 21.91 -22.65 -48.97
N ASN A 207 21.28 -22.87 -47.82
CA ASN A 207 21.42 -24.10 -47.07
C ASN A 207 20.03 -24.78 -46.93
N PRO A 208 19.78 -25.92 -47.61
CA PRO A 208 18.44 -26.49 -47.73
C PRO A 208 17.98 -27.34 -46.52
N GLU A 209 18.61 -27.22 -45.35
CA GLU A 209 18.30 -28.05 -44.17
C GLU A 209 17.55 -27.34 -43.03
N LYS A 210 16.97 -26.15 -43.23
CA LYS A 210 16.09 -25.55 -42.21
C LYS A 210 14.66 -26.09 -42.34
N GLU A 211 14.19 -26.78 -41.30
CA GLU A 211 12.82 -27.28 -41.16
C GLU A 211 11.77 -26.18 -41.45
N PRO A 212 10.67 -26.50 -42.17
CA PRO A 212 9.62 -25.54 -42.48
C PRO A 212 8.72 -25.33 -41.26
N GLY A 213 9.15 -24.48 -40.33
CA GLY A 213 8.39 -24.14 -39.13
C GLY A 213 8.77 -22.81 -38.45
N ALA A 214 9.99 -22.32 -38.64
CA ALA A 214 10.42 -21.05 -38.07
C ALA A 214 9.98 -19.88 -38.95
N ARG A 215 8.83 -19.27 -38.62
CA ARG A 215 8.47 -17.95 -39.15
C ARG A 215 9.57 -16.97 -38.77
N GLY A 216 10.22 -16.37 -39.76
CA GLY A 216 11.22 -15.31 -39.58
C GLY A 216 10.58 -14.02 -39.06
N GLY A 217 10.44 -13.93 -37.74
CA GLY A 217 10.33 -12.66 -37.01
C GLY A 217 11.59 -12.49 -36.19
N GLY A 218 12.18 -11.29 -36.18
CA GLY A 218 13.32 -11.00 -35.31
C GLY A 218 12.98 -11.26 -33.85
N GLU A 219 14.00 -11.63 -33.06
CA GLU A 219 13.84 -11.91 -31.64
C GLU A 219 13.33 -10.65 -30.90
N ALA A 220 12.33 -10.81 -30.03
CA ALA A 220 11.75 -9.70 -29.28
C ALA A 220 12.79 -9.11 -28.32
N ARG A 221 12.79 -7.78 -28.15
CA ARG A 221 13.75 -7.05 -27.31
C ARG A 221 13.01 -6.15 -26.32
N PHE A 222 13.54 -6.03 -25.11
CA PHE A 222 12.92 -5.25 -24.04
C PHE A 222 13.95 -4.37 -23.32
N ALA A 223 13.54 -3.15 -22.98
CA ALA A 223 14.34 -2.20 -22.21
C ALA A 223 13.64 -1.79 -20.91
N ASN A 224 14.46 -1.38 -19.93
CA ASN A 224 13.96 -0.71 -18.75
C ASN A 224 13.60 0.74 -19.09
N ASN A 225 12.57 1.26 -18.44
CA ASN A 225 12.29 2.70 -18.37
C ASN A 225 12.26 3.14 -16.90
N THR A 226 11.81 4.36 -16.61
CA THR A 226 11.78 4.87 -15.23
C THR A 226 10.94 4.00 -14.28
N LEU A 227 9.85 3.38 -14.76
CA LEU A 227 8.98 2.55 -13.92
C LEU A 227 9.61 1.20 -13.57
N SER A 228 10.18 0.45 -14.53
CA SER A 228 10.89 -0.79 -14.19
C SER A 228 12.21 -0.53 -13.47
N ALA A 229 12.92 0.56 -13.79
CA ALA A 229 14.15 0.94 -13.11
C ALA A 229 13.91 1.28 -11.64
N ALA A 230 12.73 1.80 -11.28
CA ALA A 230 12.35 2.00 -9.88
C ALA A 230 12.27 0.69 -9.06
N LEU A 231 12.16 -0.47 -9.72
CA LEU A 231 12.17 -1.80 -9.09
C LEU A 231 13.57 -2.42 -9.02
N ASP A 232 14.57 -1.79 -9.65
CA ASP A 232 15.95 -2.25 -9.63
C ASP A 232 16.55 -2.00 -8.24
N SER A 233 17.06 -3.07 -7.62
CA SER A 233 17.69 -2.97 -6.30
C SER A 233 19.06 -2.27 -6.32
N GLY A 234 19.64 -1.99 -7.48
CA GLY A 234 20.99 -1.44 -7.64
C GLY A 234 22.11 -2.44 -7.29
N VAL A 235 21.77 -3.62 -6.80
CA VAL A 235 22.70 -4.68 -6.42
C VAL A 235 23.36 -5.27 -7.68
N PRO A 236 24.66 -5.64 -7.63
CA PRO A 236 25.31 -6.35 -8.73
C PRO A 236 24.54 -7.63 -9.12
N LEU A 237 24.49 -7.92 -10.43
CA LEU A 237 23.67 -9.02 -10.94
C LEU A 237 24.10 -10.36 -10.35
N GLU A 238 25.41 -10.57 -10.18
CA GLU A 238 26.00 -11.76 -9.58
C GLU A 238 25.45 -12.04 -8.18
N ASP A 239 25.24 -11.01 -7.36
CA ASP A 239 24.79 -11.13 -5.97
C ASP A 239 23.30 -11.50 -5.88
N VAL A 240 22.48 -10.98 -6.80
CA VAL A 240 21.05 -11.35 -6.89
C VAL A 240 20.84 -12.70 -7.58
N LEU A 241 21.78 -13.14 -8.43
CA LEU A 241 21.74 -14.45 -9.10
C LEU A 241 22.44 -15.59 -8.34
N LEU A 242 23.14 -15.31 -7.22
CA LEU A 242 23.84 -16.34 -6.42
C LEU A 242 22.93 -17.57 -6.18
N GLY A 243 23.37 -18.73 -6.68
CA GLY A 243 22.66 -20.01 -6.51
C GLY A 243 21.49 -20.25 -7.46
N HIS A 244 21.48 -19.65 -8.66
CA HIS A 244 20.58 -20.10 -9.72
C HIS A 244 20.84 -21.60 -9.99
N PRO A 245 19.84 -22.49 -9.83
CA PRO A 245 20.03 -23.88 -10.21
C PRO A 245 20.35 -23.91 -11.71
N SER A 246 21.44 -24.58 -12.07
CA SER A 246 21.82 -24.82 -13.47
C SER A 246 20.92 -25.86 -14.15
N SER A 247 19.90 -26.37 -13.46
CA SER A 247 18.97 -27.38 -13.93
C SER A 247 17.52 -27.01 -13.60
N SER A 248 16.62 -27.40 -14.50
CA SER A 248 15.18 -27.11 -14.53
C SER A 248 14.35 -27.83 -13.45
N GLU A 249 14.95 -28.32 -12.38
CA GLU A 249 14.24 -28.98 -11.29
C GLU A 249 14.21 -28.08 -10.06
N VAL A 250 12.99 -27.67 -9.67
CA VAL A 250 12.75 -27.00 -8.39
C VAL A 250 12.92 -28.05 -7.30
N ASP A 251 14.16 -28.23 -6.84
CA ASP A 251 14.45 -29.12 -5.73
C ASP A 251 14.03 -28.42 -4.42
N LEU A 252 13.10 -29.02 -3.68
CA LEU A 252 12.57 -28.51 -2.40
C LEU A 252 13.51 -28.82 -1.22
N ASP A 253 14.77 -29.15 -1.50
CA ASP A 253 15.79 -29.42 -0.48
C ASP A 253 16.11 -28.16 0.37
N PRO A 254 16.33 -28.31 1.69
CA PRO A 254 16.76 -27.22 2.58
C PRO A 254 17.91 -26.34 2.07
N ALA A 255 18.86 -26.86 1.28
CA ALA A 255 19.94 -26.05 0.72
C ALA A 255 19.44 -25.06 -0.35
N SER A 256 18.49 -25.47 -1.19
CA SER A 256 17.83 -24.65 -2.21
C SER A 256 17.00 -23.52 -1.59
N LEU A 257 16.28 -23.83 -0.50
CA LEU A 257 15.56 -22.83 0.30
C LEU A 257 16.52 -21.83 0.98
N SER A 258 17.68 -22.30 1.46
CA SER A 258 18.72 -21.44 2.05
C SER A 258 19.32 -20.49 1.02
N ALA A 259 19.61 -20.95 -0.19
CA ALA A 259 20.09 -20.11 -1.29
C ALA A 259 19.06 -19.04 -1.69
N THR A 260 17.79 -19.42 -1.81
CA THR A 260 16.69 -18.47 -2.11
C THR A 260 16.57 -17.38 -1.05
N ARG A 261 16.68 -17.74 0.23
CA ARG A 261 16.65 -16.76 1.33
C ARG A 261 17.83 -15.79 1.29
N LYS A 262 19.03 -16.26 0.93
CA LYS A 262 20.21 -15.40 0.77
C LYS A 262 20.03 -14.40 -0.37
N ARG A 263 19.47 -14.82 -1.51
CA ARG A 263 19.15 -13.91 -2.62
C ARG A 263 18.18 -12.81 -2.21
N TRP A 264 17.08 -13.16 -1.53
CA TRP A 264 16.12 -12.18 -1.05
C TRP A 264 16.71 -11.22 -0.03
N ALA A 265 17.56 -11.71 0.87
CA ALA A 265 18.27 -10.84 1.81
C ALA A 265 19.22 -9.86 1.10
N ALA A 266 19.92 -10.31 0.04
CA ALA A 266 20.77 -9.42 -0.75
C ALA A 266 19.94 -8.37 -1.52
N LYS A 267 18.91 -8.81 -2.25
CA LYS A 267 18.05 -7.92 -3.05
C LYS A 267 17.31 -6.91 -2.20
N TYR A 268 16.50 -7.38 -1.25
CA TYR A 268 15.60 -6.51 -0.46
C TYR A 268 16.32 -5.82 0.70
N GLY A 269 17.44 -6.38 1.16
CA GLY A 269 18.26 -5.81 2.22
C GLY A 269 19.16 -4.66 1.77
N ALA A 270 19.32 -4.44 0.46
CA ALA A 270 20.09 -3.32 -0.06
C ALA A 270 19.52 -1.96 0.36
N GLU A 271 20.40 -0.96 0.47
CA GLU A 271 20.03 0.40 0.90
C GLU A 271 19.42 1.24 -0.24
N ALA A 272 19.55 0.79 -1.50
CA ALA A 272 18.99 1.51 -2.63
C ALA A 272 17.44 1.60 -2.54
N PRO A 273 16.83 2.74 -2.91
CA PRO A 273 15.37 2.92 -2.83
C PRO A 273 14.57 1.82 -3.54
N GLY A 274 15.06 1.35 -4.69
CA GLY A 274 14.37 0.32 -5.48
C GLY A 274 14.30 -1.04 -4.79
N ALA A 275 15.22 -1.37 -3.87
CA ALA A 275 15.16 -2.60 -3.07
C ALA A 275 13.95 -2.62 -2.13
N GLY A 276 13.69 -1.49 -1.46
CA GLY A 276 12.53 -1.32 -0.59
C GLY A 276 11.21 -1.35 -1.38
N LEU A 277 11.16 -0.68 -2.53
CA LEU A 277 9.98 -0.69 -3.40
C LEU A 277 9.71 -2.10 -3.96
N ALA A 278 10.74 -2.81 -4.41
CA ALA A 278 10.63 -4.20 -4.85
C ALA A 278 10.12 -5.12 -3.73
N ALA A 279 10.58 -4.93 -2.49
CA ALA A 279 10.08 -5.67 -1.32
C ALA A 279 8.60 -5.38 -1.07
N LEU A 280 8.18 -4.12 -1.16
CA LEU A 280 6.79 -3.69 -0.98
C LEU A 280 5.89 -4.29 -2.06
N VAL A 281 6.26 -4.14 -3.34
CA VAL A 281 5.58 -4.79 -4.46
C VAL A 281 5.49 -6.30 -4.22
N GLY A 282 6.57 -6.91 -3.74
CA GLY A 282 6.61 -8.33 -3.43
C GLY A 282 5.59 -8.77 -2.38
N ILE A 283 5.37 -8.00 -1.32
CA ILE A 283 4.36 -8.32 -0.29
C ILE A 283 2.95 -8.12 -0.83
N LEU A 284 2.72 -7.01 -1.53
CA LEU A 284 1.40 -6.67 -2.09
C LEU A 284 0.93 -7.69 -3.13
N THR A 285 1.86 -8.23 -3.92
CA THR A 285 1.59 -9.18 -5.02
C THR A 285 1.77 -10.66 -4.62
N ASP A 286 2.12 -10.94 -3.36
CA ASP A 286 2.26 -12.30 -2.81
C ASP A 286 1.27 -12.50 -1.67
N GLU A 287 1.56 -11.95 -0.49
CA GLU A 287 0.79 -12.21 0.73
C GLU A 287 -0.59 -11.58 0.66
N SER A 288 -0.64 -10.26 0.46
CA SER A 288 -1.90 -9.53 0.48
C SER A 288 -2.80 -9.93 -0.70
N MET A 289 -2.21 -10.16 -1.88
CA MET A 289 -2.94 -10.72 -3.01
C MET A 289 -3.55 -12.10 -2.70
N PHE A 290 -2.80 -12.98 -2.03
CA PHE A 290 -3.33 -14.27 -1.59
C PHE A 290 -4.46 -14.13 -0.57
N HIS A 291 -4.33 -13.24 0.42
CA HIS A 291 -5.37 -13.01 1.43
C HIS A 291 -6.67 -12.46 0.81
N MET A 292 -6.54 -11.58 -0.18
CA MET A 292 -7.68 -11.00 -0.91
C MET A 292 -8.53 -12.04 -1.64
N THR A 293 -8.00 -13.23 -1.95
CA THR A 293 -8.78 -14.31 -2.58
C THR A 293 -9.92 -14.82 -1.71
N ALA A 294 -9.81 -14.67 -0.38
CA ALA A 294 -10.81 -15.10 0.59
C ALA A 294 -11.80 -13.99 1.00
N LEU A 295 -11.64 -12.78 0.47
CA LEU A 295 -12.41 -11.60 0.90
C LEU A 295 -13.92 -11.80 0.70
N THR A 296 -14.30 -12.35 -0.46
CA THR A 296 -15.72 -12.54 -0.80
C THR A 296 -16.38 -13.55 0.14
N GLU A 297 -15.74 -14.70 0.38
CA GLU A 297 -16.29 -15.73 1.25
C GLU A 297 -16.36 -15.29 2.70
N VAL A 298 -15.39 -14.52 3.20
CA VAL A 298 -15.44 -13.96 4.55
C VAL A 298 -16.60 -12.98 4.69
N LEU A 299 -16.70 -11.98 3.81
CA LEU A 299 -17.69 -10.91 3.95
C LEU A 299 -19.13 -11.39 3.67
N LEU A 300 -19.32 -12.35 2.77
CA LEU A 300 -20.65 -12.95 2.53
C LEU A 300 -20.98 -14.05 3.56
N GLY A 301 -19.98 -14.77 4.07
CA GLY A 301 -20.16 -15.79 5.10
C GLY A 301 -20.65 -15.19 6.42
N THR A 302 -20.08 -14.06 6.85
CA THR A 302 -20.51 -13.33 8.05
C THR A 302 -21.93 -12.78 7.93
N ALA A 303 -22.38 -12.43 6.72
CA ALA A 303 -23.76 -11.98 6.46
C ALA A 303 -24.80 -13.11 6.65
N THR A 304 -24.44 -14.36 6.37
CA THR A 304 -25.35 -15.50 6.59
C THR A 304 -25.51 -15.87 8.07
N ALA A 305 -24.44 -15.79 8.86
CA ALA A 305 -24.48 -16.04 10.30
C ALA A 305 -25.29 -14.98 11.07
N THR A 306 -25.16 -13.71 10.68
CA THR A 306 -25.92 -12.60 11.27
C THR A 306 -27.41 -12.62 10.90
N ALA A 307 -27.76 -13.05 9.68
CA ALA A 307 -29.16 -13.22 9.29
C ALA A 307 -29.87 -14.34 10.07
N THR A 308 -29.19 -15.47 10.33
CA THR A 308 -29.77 -16.59 11.10
C THR A 308 -29.97 -16.29 12.59
N ALA A 309 -29.20 -15.36 13.16
CA ALA A 309 -29.35 -14.95 14.56
C ALA A 309 -30.59 -14.05 14.80
N SER A 310 -31.23 -13.53 13.75
CA SER A 310 -32.33 -12.57 13.85
C SER A 310 -33.74 -13.17 13.84
N HIS A 311 -33.89 -14.50 13.81
CA HIS A 311 -35.19 -15.17 13.89
C HIS A 311 -35.35 -15.97 15.20
N PRO A 312 -36.22 -15.54 16.14
CA PRO A 312 -36.60 -16.38 17.27
C PRO A 312 -37.65 -17.38 16.81
N THR A 313 -37.25 -18.56 16.34
CA THR A 313 -38.19 -19.67 16.15
C THR A 313 -38.47 -20.34 17.49
N SER A 314 -39.57 -19.89 18.10
CA SER A 314 -40.37 -20.68 19.02
C SER A 314 -40.89 -21.93 18.31
N ALA A 315 -40.54 -23.14 18.78
CA ALA A 315 -41.35 -24.35 18.63
C ALA A 315 -40.83 -25.53 19.49
N ASN A 316 -41.49 -25.67 20.65
CA ASN A 316 -41.97 -26.90 21.31
C ASN A 316 -41.18 -28.23 21.32
N VAL A 317 -40.96 -28.64 22.58
CA VAL A 317 -40.72 -29.99 23.10
C VAL A 317 -41.92 -30.92 22.83
N SER A 318 -41.65 -32.14 22.35
CA SER A 318 -42.44 -33.34 22.72
C SER A 318 -41.64 -34.64 22.53
N LYS A 319 -41.81 -35.53 23.52
CA LYS A 319 -41.09 -36.76 23.85
C LYS A 319 -41.37 -37.98 22.96
N GLY A 320 -40.43 -38.95 23.01
CA GLY A 320 -40.63 -40.40 22.86
C GLY A 320 -39.70 -41.01 21.80
N GLY A 321 -38.96 -42.10 21.99
CA GLY A 321 -38.77 -43.05 23.09
C GLY A 321 -37.74 -44.11 22.66
N GLU A 322 -37.20 -44.79 23.68
CA GLU A 322 -36.61 -46.14 23.68
C GLU A 322 -35.22 -46.47 23.06
N MET A 323 -34.36 -46.81 24.03
CA MET A 323 -33.11 -47.58 24.09
C MET A 323 -32.78 -48.60 23.00
N GLY A 324 -31.53 -48.52 22.52
CA GLY A 324 -30.69 -49.65 22.11
C GLY A 324 -29.25 -49.34 22.50
N ALA A 325 -28.68 -50.14 23.41
CA ALA A 325 -27.39 -49.91 24.04
C ALA A 325 -26.22 -50.38 23.18
N GLU A 326 -25.16 -49.57 23.04
CA GLU A 326 -23.79 -50.09 22.96
C GLU A 326 -22.74 -49.07 23.40
N LYS A 327 -21.61 -49.61 23.85
CA LYS A 327 -20.69 -49.06 24.87
C LYS A 327 -19.72 -48.02 24.31
N THR A 328 -19.56 -46.96 25.11
CA THR A 328 -18.33 -46.24 25.46
C THR A 328 -17.35 -45.83 24.36
N ASN A 329 -17.25 -44.51 24.13
CA ASN A 329 -15.97 -43.84 24.07
C ASN A 329 -16.08 -42.49 24.81
N GLU A 330 -15.53 -42.43 26.03
CA GLU A 330 -15.57 -41.26 26.94
C GLU A 330 -14.55 -40.17 26.56
N ASN A 331 -14.29 -39.94 25.28
CA ASN A 331 -13.25 -38.99 24.84
C ASN A 331 -13.75 -37.81 23.98
N GLU A 332 -15.06 -37.60 23.89
CA GLU A 332 -15.65 -36.50 23.09
C GLU A 332 -16.46 -35.48 23.91
N ARG A 333 -16.52 -35.60 25.25
CA ARG A 333 -17.30 -34.70 26.13
C ARG A 333 -16.52 -33.62 26.85
N THR A 334 -15.24 -33.44 26.57
CA THR A 334 -14.43 -32.36 27.15
C THR A 334 -14.22 -31.18 26.20
N ASN A 335 -14.58 -31.27 24.92
CA ASN A 335 -14.32 -30.19 23.95
C ASN A 335 -15.51 -29.27 23.65
N GLU A 336 -16.70 -29.57 24.19
CA GLU A 336 -17.88 -28.69 23.98
C GLU A 336 -18.03 -27.63 25.09
N ASN A 337 -17.43 -27.83 26.27
CA ASN A 337 -17.52 -26.88 27.39
C ASN A 337 -16.37 -25.85 27.46
N GLU A 338 -15.31 -25.99 26.65
CA GLU A 338 -14.28 -24.94 26.54
C GLU A 338 -14.72 -23.79 25.61
N ASN A 339 -15.70 -24.03 24.73
CA ASN A 339 -16.28 -22.99 23.87
C ASN A 339 -17.16 -21.98 24.61
N GLU A 340 -17.54 -22.24 25.87
CA GLU A 340 -18.34 -21.32 26.70
C GLU A 340 -17.50 -20.50 27.70
N THR A 341 -16.15 -20.66 27.73
CA THR A 341 -15.31 -20.00 28.77
C THR A 341 -14.25 -19.02 28.23
N LEU A 342 -14.34 -18.65 26.95
CA LEU A 342 -13.70 -17.46 26.37
C LEU A 342 -14.77 -16.79 25.51
N GLY A 343 -15.09 -15.52 25.76
CA GLY A 343 -16.20 -14.79 25.12
C GLY A 343 -16.09 -14.61 23.61
N LEU A 344 -16.14 -15.69 22.82
CA LEU A 344 -16.26 -15.72 21.37
C LEU A 344 -17.71 -15.44 20.91
N ASN A 345 -18.45 -14.67 21.69
CA ASN A 345 -19.69 -14.04 21.25
C ASN A 345 -19.34 -12.71 20.57
N HIS A 346 -19.06 -12.81 19.26
CA HIS A 346 -19.19 -11.78 18.22
C HIS A 346 -18.48 -10.42 18.44
N ASP A 347 -17.15 -10.40 18.46
CA ASP A 347 -16.42 -9.19 18.01
C ASP A 347 -16.29 -9.24 16.46
N PRO A 348 -17.08 -8.45 15.71
CA PRO A 348 -17.00 -8.43 14.25
C PRO A 348 -15.66 -7.85 13.74
N GLU A 349 -14.93 -7.13 14.59
CA GLU A 349 -13.62 -6.54 14.28
C GLU A 349 -12.45 -7.45 14.71
N SER A 350 -12.74 -8.68 15.15
CA SER A 350 -11.71 -9.63 15.54
C SER A 350 -10.74 -9.88 14.39
N PRO A 351 -9.41 -9.80 14.61
CA PRO A 351 -8.43 -10.06 13.55
C PRO A 351 -8.44 -11.52 13.07
N PHE A 352 -9.03 -12.43 13.86
CA PHE A 352 -9.22 -13.83 13.48
C PHE A 352 -10.31 -14.03 12.41
N LEU A 353 -11.11 -12.99 12.15
CA LEU A 353 -12.08 -12.96 11.05
C LEU A 353 -11.51 -12.36 9.76
N ALA A 354 -10.22 -12.00 9.72
CA ALA A 354 -9.59 -11.47 8.52
C ALA A 354 -9.57 -12.51 7.39
N PRO A 355 -9.72 -12.09 6.11
CA PRO A 355 -9.46 -12.92 4.94
C PRO A 355 -8.12 -13.69 4.99
N PHE A 356 -7.08 -13.11 5.60
CA PHE A 356 -5.83 -13.78 5.96
C PHE A 356 -6.05 -15.14 6.64
N ALA A 357 -6.79 -15.16 7.75
CA ALA A 357 -7.00 -16.35 8.58
C ALA A 357 -7.69 -17.45 7.77
N ARG A 358 -8.66 -17.07 6.93
CA ARG A 358 -9.34 -18.00 6.03
C ARG A 358 -8.43 -18.52 4.92
N ALA A 359 -7.77 -17.63 4.18
CA ALA A 359 -6.92 -17.98 3.03
C ALA A 359 -5.77 -18.92 3.43
N ARG A 360 -5.20 -18.71 4.63
CA ARG A 360 -4.11 -19.53 5.18
C ARG A 360 -4.59 -20.76 5.94
N ALA A 361 -5.89 -20.92 6.17
CA ALA A 361 -6.46 -21.91 7.08
C ALA A 361 -5.87 -21.85 8.50
N LEU A 362 -5.75 -20.64 9.05
CA LEU A 362 -5.21 -20.33 10.38
C LEU A 362 -6.25 -19.54 11.22
N PRO A 363 -7.30 -20.19 11.77
CA PRO A 363 -8.44 -19.51 12.39
C PRO A 363 -8.14 -18.77 13.70
N HIS A 364 -6.99 -19.04 14.33
CA HIS A 364 -6.59 -18.46 15.62
C HIS A 364 -5.18 -17.88 15.58
N THR A 365 -4.77 -17.39 14.41
CA THR A 365 -3.46 -16.77 14.23
C THR A 365 -3.65 -15.46 13.51
N THR A 366 -3.06 -14.40 14.04
CA THR A 366 -2.98 -13.10 13.38
C THR A 366 -1.83 -13.08 12.37
N MET A 367 -1.88 -12.17 11.41
CA MET A 367 -0.82 -12.06 10.40
C MET A 367 0.57 -11.81 11.02
N PHE A 368 0.66 -11.00 12.09
CA PHE A 368 1.93 -10.72 12.75
C PHE A 368 2.48 -11.94 13.51
N GLU A 369 1.64 -12.70 14.23
CA GLU A 369 2.06 -13.96 14.85
C GLU A 369 2.57 -14.95 13.80
N TRP A 370 1.88 -15.06 12.66
CA TRP A 370 2.30 -15.91 11.56
C TRP A 370 3.64 -15.46 10.97
N LEU A 371 3.84 -14.15 10.73
CA LEU A 371 5.13 -13.62 10.28
C LEU A 371 6.27 -13.90 11.27
N GLY A 372 5.98 -13.87 12.57
CA GLY A 372 6.94 -14.14 13.65
C GLY A 372 7.41 -15.59 13.74
N LEU A 373 6.74 -16.54 13.09
CA LEU A 373 7.15 -17.95 13.11
C LEU A 373 8.54 -18.13 12.47
N PRO A 374 9.44 -18.98 13.03
CA PRO A 374 10.75 -19.23 12.45
C PRO A 374 10.73 -19.69 10.98
N ALA A 375 9.70 -20.44 10.59
CA ALA A 375 9.49 -20.86 9.20
C ALA A 375 9.27 -19.67 8.23
N ASN A 376 8.76 -18.56 8.74
CA ASN A 376 8.42 -17.34 8.01
C ASN A 376 9.44 -16.21 8.19
N ALA A 377 10.62 -16.47 8.78
CA ALA A 377 11.65 -15.45 9.02
C ALA A 377 12.04 -14.65 7.76
N HIS A 378 12.04 -15.29 6.59
CA HIS A 378 12.31 -14.62 5.31
C HIS A 378 11.18 -13.65 4.89
N ARG A 379 9.92 -13.99 5.21
CA ARG A 379 8.74 -13.13 4.95
C ARG A 379 8.76 -11.95 5.89
N LEU A 380 9.09 -12.16 7.17
CA LEU A 380 9.29 -11.09 8.15
C LEU A 380 10.43 -10.16 7.74
N HIS A 381 11.55 -10.70 7.24
CA HIS A 381 12.65 -9.89 6.72
C HIS A 381 12.21 -9.03 5.52
N ARG A 382 11.52 -9.63 4.54
CA ARG A 382 10.93 -8.89 3.41
C ARG A 382 9.95 -7.82 3.89
N PHE A 383 9.13 -8.11 4.90
CA PHE A 383 8.23 -7.16 5.54
C PHE A 383 8.99 -5.95 6.11
N GLY A 384 10.04 -6.17 6.90
CA GLY A 384 10.87 -5.08 7.40
C GLY A 384 11.51 -4.24 6.28
N CYS A 385 11.90 -4.86 5.15
CA CYS A 385 12.43 -4.14 3.99
C CYS A 385 11.35 -3.34 3.25
N ALA A 386 10.15 -3.90 3.09
CA ALA A 386 9.01 -3.22 2.50
C ALA A 386 8.57 -2.02 3.33
N MET A 387 8.63 -2.09 4.66
CA MET A 387 8.34 -0.95 5.53
C MET A 387 9.35 0.19 5.31
N ARG A 388 10.64 -0.11 5.09
CA ARG A 388 11.61 0.90 4.64
C ARG A 388 11.27 1.46 3.27
N GLY A 389 10.86 0.61 2.32
CA GLY A 389 10.41 1.03 1.00
C GLY A 389 9.20 1.97 1.06
N MET A 390 8.22 1.68 1.91
CA MET A 390 7.06 2.53 2.15
C MET A 390 7.48 3.89 2.75
N ASN A 391 8.47 3.92 3.65
CA ASN A 391 9.04 5.17 4.16
C ASN A 391 9.72 5.98 3.05
N ALA A 392 10.40 5.33 2.11
CA ALA A 392 11.06 5.98 0.98
C ALA A 392 10.08 6.56 -0.06
N LEU A 393 8.80 6.17 -0.02
CA LEU A 393 7.75 6.85 -0.79
C LEU A 393 7.46 8.26 -0.26
N GLU A 394 7.88 8.56 0.97
CA GLU A 394 7.83 9.91 1.55
C GLU A 394 9.19 10.59 1.38
N ARG A 395 9.18 11.91 1.16
CA ARG A 395 10.43 12.68 1.16
C ARG A 395 11.04 12.66 2.56
N GLU A 396 12.37 12.58 2.64
CA GLU A 396 13.07 12.69 3.91
C GLU A 396 12.66 13.98 4.66
N GLY A 397 12.33 13.83 5.94
CA GLY A 397 11.84 14.92 6.78
C GLY A 397 10.37 15.29 6.58
N ALA A 398 9.58 14.53 5.81
CA ALA A 398 8.12 14.68 5.75
C ALA A 398 7.46 14.70 7.15
N ILE A 399 7.94 13.83 8.05
CA ILE A 399 7.50 13.76 9.44
C ILE A 399 7.67 15.09 10.19
N LEU A 400 8.63 15.95 9.81
CA LEU A 400 8.92 17.23 10.47
C LEU A 400 7.96 18.35 10.05
N LYS A 401 7.12 18.15 9.03
CA LYS A 401 6.28 19.24 8.48
C LYS A 401 4.98 19.44 9.25
N GLY A 402 4.37 18.38 9.78
CA GLY A 402 3.09 18.50 10.49
C GLY A 402 3.25 18.95 11.93
N PHE A 403 4.06 18.26 12.73
CA PHE A 403 4.30 18.64 14.12
C PHE A 403 5.63 19.38 14.29
N ASP A 404 5.60 20.56 14.94
CA ASP A 404 6.81 21.33 15.23
C ASP A 404 7.59 20.74 16.41
N PHE A 405 8.42 19.75 16.11
CA PHE A 405 9.34 19.16 17.08
C PHE A 405 10.39 20.15 17.61
N THR A 406 10.67 21.24 16.90
CA THR A 406 11.71 22.21 17.29
C THR A 406 11.26 23.11 18.45
N ALA A 407 9.95 23.30 18.59
CA ALA A 407 9.34 24.08 19.66
C ALA A 407 9.31 23.37 21.03
N LEU A 408 9.64 22.07 21.06
CA LEU A 408 9.64 21.29 22.30
C LEU A 408 10.77 21.75 23.25
N PRO A 409 10.53 21.78 24.57
CA PRO A 409 11.57 22.11 25.54
C PRO A 409 12.77 21.14 25.47
N PRO A 410 14.00 21.60 25.75
CA PRO A 410 15.15 20.70 25.88
C PRO A 410 14.90 19.58 26.90
N GLY A 411 15.29 18.36 26.56
CA GLY A 411 15.03 17.18 27.39
C GLY A 411 13.66 16.53 27.16
N SER A 412 12.84 17.07 26.26
CA SER A 412 11.59 16.42 25.83
C SER A 412 11.86 15.07 25.17
N VAL A 413 10.94 14.14 25.37
CA VAL A 413 11.06 12.75 24.93
C VAL A 413 9.99 12.44 23.90
N VAL A 414 10.43 11.91 22.75
CA VAL A 414 9.55 11.30 21.76
C VAL A 414 9.54 9.79 22.01
N VAL A 415 8.35 9.20 22.12
CA VAL A 415 8.13 7.77 22.25
C VAL A 415 7.49 7.29 20.95
N ASP A 416 8.26 6.57 20.14
CA ASP A 416 7.83 6.00 18.87
C ASP A 416 7.22 4.61 19.12
N VAL A 417 5.88 4.58 19.20
CA VAL A 417 5.09 3.42 19.65
C VAL A 417 4.81 2.51 18.46
N GLY A 418 5.33 1.28 18.48
CA GLY A 418 5.33 0.40 17.30
C GLY A 418 6.26 0.94 16.19
N GLY A 419 7.37 1.59 16.58
CA GLY A 419 8.22 2.37 15.67
C GLY A 419 9.05 1.53 14.69
N GLY A 420 8.93 0.20 14.71
CA GLY A 420 9.79 -0.69 13.96
C GLY A 420 11.24 -0.55 14.43
N VAL A 421 12.15 -0.38 13.48
CA VAL A 421 13.56 -0.07 13.78
C VAL A 421 13.81 1.43 14.08
N GLY A 422 12.76 2.26 14.12
CA GLY A 422 12.87 3.71 14.34
C GLY A 422 13.23 4.52 13.09
N ALA A 423 12.99 3.97 11.88
CA ALA A 423 13.34 4.63 10.63
C ALA A 423 12.56 5.94 10.40
N ALA A 424 11.30 6.01 10.85
CA ALA A 424 10.46 7.19 10.69
C ALA A 424 10.76 8.30 11.71
N SER A 425 11.22 7.94 12.91
CA SER A 425 11.62 8.87 13.98
C SER A 425 13.08 9.32 13.89
N LEU A 426 13.91 8.64 13.09
CA LEU A 426 15.31 9.03 12.87
C LEU A 426 15.48 10.47 12.34
N PRO A 427 14.72 10.95 11.33
CA PRO A 427 14.78 12.35 10.91
C PRO A 427 14.39 13.34 12.02
N VAL A 428 13.46 12.96 12.90
CA VAL A 428 13.05 13.76 14.06
C VAL A 428 14.24 13.97 14.99
N LEU A 429 14.95 12.90 15.35
CA LEU A 429 16.06 12.99 16.29
C LEU A 429 17.29 13.69 15.70
N ARG A 430 17.55 13.52 14.39
CA ARG A 430 18.61 14.21 13.64
C ARG A 430 18.40 15.72 13.60
N ALA A 431 17.18 16.17 13.28
CA ALA A 431 16.85 17.59 13.19
C ALA A 431 16.83 18.29 14.57
N ASN A 432 16.65 17.53 15.66
CA ASN A 432 16.41 18.09 16.98
C ASN A 432 17.38 17.54 18.03
N ALA A 433 18.58 18.15 18.11
CA ALA A 433 19.64 17.74 19.03
C ALA A 433 19.25 17.76 20.53
N HIS A 434 18.24 18.55 20.88
CA HIS A 434 17.75 18.72 22.25
C HIS A 434 16.73 17.65 22.68
N LEU A 435 16.26 16.81 21.74
CA LEU A 435 15.30 15.74 22.00
C LEU A 435 15.98 14.41 22.31
N ARG A 436 15.22 13.58 23.03
CA ARG A 436 15.48 12.15 23.27
C ARG A 436 14.42 11.31 22.57
N LEU A 437 14.78 10.08 22.23
CA LEU A 437 13.89 9.13 21.56
C LEU A 437 13.87 7.79 22.30
N VAL A 438 12.69 7.21 22.43
CA VAL A 438 12.50 5.80 22.78
C VAL A 438 11.75 5.15 21.63
N VAL A 439 12.30 4.09 21.06
CA VAL A 439 11.62 3.28 20.05
C VAL A 439 11.10 2.02 20.73
N GLN A 440 9.78 1.85 20.70
CA GLN A 440 9.06 0.72 21.29
C GLN A 440 8.53 -0.19 20.20
N ASP A 441 8.79 -1.49 20.31
CA ASP A 441 8.25 -2.51 19.40
C ASP A 441 8.33 -3.91 20.06
N THR A 442 8.00 -4.97 19.33
CA THR A 442 8.15 -6.35 19.82
C THR A 442 9.63 -6.75 19.94
N GLU A 443 9.91 -7.77 20.75
CA GLU A 443 11.27 -8.27 21.02
C GLU A 443 12.09 -8.49 19.73
N GLN A 444 11.48 -9.12 18.72
CA GLN A 444 12.18 -9.50 17.49
C GLN A 444 12.65 -8.28 16.70
N VAL A 445 11.89 -7.18 16.76
CA VAL A 445 12.18 -5.93 16.05
C VAL A 445 13.19 -5.09 16.84
N VAL A 446 12.96 -4.93 18.14
CA VAL A 446 13.86 -4.20 19.05
C VAL A 446 15.26 -4.79 19.04
N ARG A 447 15.40 -6.10 18.94
CA ARG A 447 16.69 -6.79 18.88
C ARG A 447 17.57 -6.35 17.69
N VAL A 448 16.97 -5.97 16.56
CA VAL A 448 17.72 -5.56 15.35
C VAL A 448 17.84 -4.05 15.18
N ALA A 449 17.04 -3.27 15.90
CA ALA A 449 17.00 -1.81 15.79
C ALA A 449 18.36 -1.12 16.09
N PRO A 450 19.15 -1.49 17.12
CA PRO A 450 20.46 -0.88 17.36
C PRO A 450 21.40 -0.94 16.16
N GLY A 451 21.37 -2.05 15.39
CA GLY A 451 22.21 -2.18 14.19
C GLY A 451 21.83 -1.21 13.08
N PHE A 452 20.54 -0.85 12.95
CA PHE A 452 20.10 0.22 12.06
C PHE A 452 20.66 1.58 12.52
N TRP A 453 20.53 1.90 13.80
CA TRP A 453 21.01 3.17 14.35
C TRP A 453 22.53 3.31 14.34
N GLU A 454 23.28 2.23 14.54
CA GLU A 454 24.75 2.22 14.41
C GLU A 454 25.19 2.65 13.00
N ARG A 455 24.47 2.21 11.95
CA ARG A 455 24.80 2.55 10.56
C ARG A 455 24.38 3.96 10.17
N HIS A 456 23.25 4.43 10.69
CA HIS A 456 22.64 5.68 10.20
C HIS A 456 22.83 6.88 11.14
N TYR A 457 22.96 6.69 12.46
CA TYR A 457 23.20 7.78 13.40
C TYR A 457 23.90 7.31 14.70
N PRO A 458 25.16 6.82 14.60
CA PRO A 458 25.88 6.20 15.72
C PRO A 458 26.08 7.16 16.90
N GLU A 459 26.21 8.47 16.67
CA GLU A 459 26.39 9.46 17.74
C GLU A 459 25.18 9.51 18.67
N ALA A 460 23.95 9.41 18.14
CA ALA A 460 22.74 9.38 18.95
C ALA A 460 22.63 8.09 19.76
N LEU A 461 23.07 6.96 19.19
CA LEU A 461 23.11 5.67 19.86
C LEU A 461 24.13 5.66 21.00
N HIS A 462 25.38 6.04 20.71
CA HIS A 462 26.48 6.05 21.67
C HIS A 462 26.30 7.08 22.80
N SER A 463 25.66 8.22 22.52
CA SER A 463 25.32 9.20 23.55
C SER A 463 24.11 8.82 24.40
N GLY A 464 23.42 7.72 24.06
CA GLY A 464 22.20 7.28 24.71
C GLY A 464 21.03 8.25 24.50
N ARG A 465 21.01 9.01 23.41
CA ARG A 465 19.86 9.87 23.03
C ARG A 465 18.70 9.07 22.45
N VAL A 466 18.99 7.92 21.85
CA VAL A 466 17.99 6.92 21.46
C VAL A 466 18.10 5.71 22.38
N LYS A 467 16.95 5.18 22.80
CA LYS A 467 16.82 3.92 23.53
C LYS A 467 15.78 3.04 22.85
N PHE A 468 15.86 1.74 23.09
CA PHE A 468 14.93 0.76 22.56
C PHE A 468 14.32 -0.03 23.69
N GLU A 469 13.04 -0.35 23.58
CA GLU A 469 12.33 -1.14 24.57
C GLU A 469 11.38 -2.13 23.89
N GLU A 470 11.43 -3.38 24.36
CA GLU A 470 10.38 -4.36 24.09
C GLU A 470 9.11 -3.92 24.82
N GLN A 471 8.08 -3.56 24.06
CA GLN A 471 6.81 -3.11 24.62
C GLN A 471 5.64 -3.63 23.77
N ASP A 472 4.66 -4.22 24.45
CA ASP A 472 3.33 -4.44 23.88
C ASP A 472 2.46 -3.22 24.16
N PHE A 473 2.05 -2.50 23.12
CA PHE A 473 1.21 -1.31 23.24
C PHE A 473 -0.24 -1.60 23.68
N PHE A 474 -0.65 -2.88 23.79
CA PHE A 474 -1.89 -3.27 24.44
C PHE A 474 -1.76 -3.35 25.96
N GLU A 475 -0.53 -3.46 26.47
CA GLU A 475 -0.21 -3.45 27.88
C GLU A 475 -0.02 -2.04 28.43
N GLU A 476 0.11 -1.94 29.75
CA GLU A 476 0.31 -0.64 30.41
C GLU A 476 1.55 0.06 29.86
N GLN A 477 1.38 1.30 29.40
CA GLN A 477 2.48 2.07 28.81
C GLN A 477 3.37 2.62 29.92
N PRO A 478 4.68 2.31 29.95
CA PRO A 478 5.57 2.88 30.94
C PRO A 478 5.66 4.39 30.78
N HIS A 479 5.77 5.10 31.91
CA HIS A 479 5.92 6.55 31.86
C HIS A 479 7.27 6.90 31.18
N PRO A 480 7.34 7.86 30.23
CA PRO A 480 8.56 8.19 29.49
C PRO A 480 9.77 8.61 30.36
N ARG A 481 9.51 8.99 31.61
CA ARG A 481 10.53 9.28 32.64
C ARG A 481 11.41 8.09 32.99
N VAL A 482 10.90 6.85 32.86
CA VAL A 482 11.65 5.64 33.20
C VAL A 482 12.91 5.53 32.34
N TYR A 483 12.86 5.99 31.09
CA TYR A 483 14.00 5.96 30.17
C TYR A 483 14.99 7.09 30.42
N PHE A 484 14.54 8.26 30.84
CA PHE A 484 15.37 9.47 31.00
C PHE A 484 15.04 10.19 32.31
N PRO A 485 15.45 9.65 33.47
CA PRO A 485 15.14 10.23 34.78
C PRO A 485 15.77 11.62 34.99
N GLU A 486 16.86 11.91 34.29
CA GLU A 486 17.53 13.21 34.33
C GLU A 486 16.69 14.37 33.76
N CYS A 487 15.68 14.08 32.92
CA CYS A 487 14.90 15.08 32.19
C CYS A 487 13.92 15.90 33.05
N ASP A 488 13.68 15.52 34.31
CA ASP A 488 12.82 16.28 35.25
C ASP A 488 13.59 17.26 36.13
N THR A 489 14.93 17.27 36.07
CA THR A 489 15.76 18.15 36.89
C THR A 489 15.81 19.58 36.34
N GLY A 490 14.65 20.23 36.19
CA GLY A 490 14.51 21.68 35.98
C GLY A 490 15.58 22.30 35.08
N GLY A 491 15.76 21.76 33.87
CA GLY A 491 16.77 22.22 32.92
C GLY A 491 16.68 23.74 32.70
N THR A 492 17.84 24.35 32.43
CA THR A 492 18.06 25.80 32.32
C THR A 492 16.89 26.52 31.64
N GLY A 493 16.05 27.21 32.43
CA GLY A 493 14.92 28.01 31.93
C GLY A 493 13.55 27.71 32.55
N GLY A 494 13.42 26.70 33.42
CA GLY A 494 12.21 26.50 34.25
C GLY A 494 10.96 25.93 33.54
N LYS A 495 11.06 25.54 32.26
CA LYS A 495 9.99 24.81 31.55
C LYS A 495 10.14 23.31 31.77
N LYS A 496 9.05 22.62 32.13
CA LYS A 496 9.00 21.15 32.25
C LYS A 496 9.19 20.52 30.86
N SER A 497 9.88 19.38 30.82
CA SER A 497 10.01 18.55 29.61
C SER A 497 8.62 18.11 29.11
N ALA A 498 8.47 18.04 27.79
CA ALA A 498 7.27 17.53 27.14
C ALA A 498 7.45 16.07 26.71
N TYR A 499 6.33 15.37 26.55
CA TYR A 499 6.28 13.98 26.07
C TYR A 499 5.45 13.90 24.80
N VAL A 500 5.99 13.29 23.76
CA VAL A 500 5.27 13.07 22.50
C VAL A 500 5.17 11.58 22.24
N TYR A 501 3.95 11.04 22.24
CA TYR A 501 3.69 9.71 21.70
C TYR A 501 3.49 9.82 20.19
N LEU A 502 4.31 9.11 19.42
CA LEU A 502 4.21 9.04 17.96
C LEU A 502 3.64 7.67 17.58
N LEU A 503 2.52 7.66 16.87
CA LEU A 503 1.92 6.47 16.26
C LEU A 503 1.89 6.67 14.74
N ARG A 504 2.72 5.94 13.99
CA ARG A 504 2.74 6.03 12.52
C ARG A 504 2.42 4.70 11.88
N MET A 505 1.34 4.61 11.09
CA MET A 505 0.89 3.36 10.46
C MET A 505 0.70 2.25 11.49
N ILE A 506 0.04 2.61 12.61
CA ILE A 506 -0.27 1.70 13.71
C ILE A 506 -1.77 1.53 13.84
N ALA A 507 -2.51 2.63 14.02
CA ALA A 507 -3.95 2.54 14.28
C ALA A 507 -4.70 1.87 13.12
N HIS A 508 -4.22 2.01 11.88
CA HIS A 508 -4.80 1.35 10.70
C HIS A 508 -4.73 -0.20 10.70
N ASN A 509 -3.84 -0.81 11.50
CA ASN A 509 -3.70 -2.27 11.60
C ASN A 509 -4.72 -2.91 12.55
N TRP A 510 -5.49 -2.09 13.27
CA TRP A 510 -6.34 -2.53 14.37
C TRP A 510 -7.77 -2.04 14.20
N GLY A 511 -8.74 -2.92 14.48
CA GLY A 511 -10.14 -2.53 14.69
C GLY A 511 -10.30 -1.51 15.81
N ASP A 512 -11.47 -0.90 15.92
CA ASP A 512 -11.72 0.21 16.84
C ASP A 512 -11.52 -0.18 18.30
N SER A 513 -11.98 -1.37 18.70
CA SER A 513 -11.82 -1.85 20.09
C SER A 513 -10.35 -1.91 20.53
N ARG A 514 -9.48 -2.44 19.66
CA ARG A 514 -8.05 -2.56 19.89
C ARG A 514 -7.32 -1.22 19.74
N CYS A 515 -7.71 -0.39 18.78
CA CYS A 515 -7.16 0.95 18.62
C CYS A 515 -7.45 1.83 19.86
N LEU A 516 -8.68 1.77 20.39
CA LEU A 516 -9.04 2.44 21.64
C LEU A 516 -8.17 1.96 22.79
N ARG A 517 -7.95 0.65 22.90
CA ARG A 517 -7.07 0.10 23.94
C ARG A 517 -5.69 0.76 23.90
N ILE A 518 -5.06 0.83 22.72
CA ILE A 518 -3.75 1.49 22.54
C ILE A 518 -3.82 2.94 23.03
N LEU A 519 -4.81 3.71 22.54
CA LEU A 519 -4.96 5.12 22.88
C LEU A 519 -5.22 5.35 24.38
N GLU A 520 -5.97 4.46 25.03
CA GLU A 520 -6.21 4.47 26.48
C GLU A 520 -4.95 4.15 27.28
N ARG A 521 -4.11 3.21 26.82
CA ARG A 521 -2.80 2.92 27.45
C ARG A 521 -1.89 4.14 27.41
N LEU A 522 -1.81 4.81 26.27
CA LEU A 522 -1.07 6.06 26.14
C LEU A 522 -1.66 7.16 27.03
N ARG A 523 -3.00 7.25 27.12
CA ARG A 523 -3.66 8.24 27.98
C ARG A 523 -3.36 8.02 29.46
N GLY A 524 -3.29 6.75 29.89
CA GLY A 524 -2.98 6.36 31.26
C GLY A 524 -1.54 6.70 31.68
N ALA A 525 -0.61 6.76 30.74
CA ALA A 525 0.78 7.13 30.99
C ALA A 525 1.04 8.65 31.03
N VAL A 526 0.01 9.47 30.83
CA VAL A 526 0.11 10.94 30.92
C VAL A 526 0.38 11.35 32.38
N GLY A 527 1.60 11.85 32.65
CA GLY A 527 2.00 12.39 33.95
C GLY A 527 1.92 13.92 34.03
N GLU A 528 2.67 14.48 34.98
CA GLU A 528 2.76 15.94 35.20
C GLU A 528 3.69 16.61 34.18
N GLY A 529 3.22 16.83 32.95
CA GLY A 529 3.96 17.49 31.88
C GLY A 529 3.06 17.89 30.70
N ASP A 530 3.64 18.58 29.72
CA ASP A 530 2.94 18.80 28.44
C ASP A 530 3.05 17.50 27.61
N THR A 531 1.93 16.80 27.42
CA THR A 531 1.90 15.57 26.63
C THR A 531 1.13 15.79 25.34
N LYS A 532 1.66 15.25 24.24
CA LYS A 532 1.01 15.24 22.93
C LYS A 532 1.00 13.84 22.34
N LEU A 533 -0.02 13.58 21.55
CA LEU A 533 -0.12 12.42 20.68
C LEU A 533 -0.04 12.91 19.24
N VAL A 534 0.90 12.39 18.48
CA VAL A 534 1.03 12.63 17.04
C VAL A 534 0.71 11.33 16.32
N LEU A 535 -0.43 11.31 15.63
CA LEU A 535 -0.89 10.17 14.85
C LEU A 535 -0.64 10.45 13.37
N VAL A 536 0.12 9.59 12.72
CA VAL A 536 0.49 9.68 11.30
C VAL A 536 -0.07 8.50 10.54
N ASP A 537 -1.23 8.68 9.92
CA ASP A 537 -1.95 7.66 9.16
C ASP A 537 -2.56 8.27 7.89
N SER A 538 -3.04 7.38 7.01
CA SER A 538 -3.89 7.78 5.89
C SER A 538 -5.28 8.21 6.38
N VAL A 539 -5.74 9.37 5.92
CA VAL A 539 -7.07 9.90 6.22
C VAL A 539 -7.95 9.79 4.97
N LEU A 540 -8.92 8.88 5.01
CA LEU A 540 -9.82 8.65 3.88
C LEU A 540 -10.82 9.79 3.69
N MET A 541 -11.13 10.05 2.41
CA MET A 541 -12.13 11.03 1.98
C MET A 541 -13.32 10.35 1.29
N PRO A 542 -14.56 10.75 1.56
CA PRO A 542 -15.70 10.27 0.79
C PRO A 542 -15.58 10.63 -0.69
N ALA A 543 -15.94 9.70 -1.58
CA ALA A 543 -16.01 9.96 -3.02
C ALA A 543 -17.20 10.84 -3.43
N CYS A 544 -18.02 11.29 -2.48
CA CYS A 544 -19.15 12.16 -2.68
C CYS A 544 -18.98 13.47 -1.90
N ARG A 545 -19.42 14.57 -2.50
CA ARG A 545 -19.46 15.87 -1.82
C ARG A 545 -20.54 15.84 -0.75
N SER A 546 -20.29 16.50 0.37
CA SER A 546 -21.31 16.67 1.41
C SER A 546 -22.51 17.46 0.86
N ARG A 547 -23.68 16.81 0.72
CA ARG A 547 -24.92 17.45 0.24
C ARG A 547 -25.58 18.18 1.41
N GLY A 548 -25.69 19.50 1.35
CA GLY A 548 -26.65 20.25 2.18
C GLY A 548 -26.29 20.47 3.66
N GLN A 549 -25.13 20.05 4.14
CA GLN A 549 -24.50 20.86 5.18
C GLN A 549 -24.01 22.11 4.47
N ARG A 550 -24.75 23.22 4.61
CA ARG A 550 -24.13 24.54 4.62
C ARG A 550 -23.15 24.44 5.77
N SER A 551 -21.97 23.96 5.40
CA SER A 551 -20.83 23.61 6.22
C SER A 551 -20.92 24.32 7.57
N GLU A 552 -21.06 23.56 8.66
CA GLU A 552 -20.76 24.10 9.98
C GLU A 552 -19.28 24.55 10.06
N TYR A 553 -18.51 24.27 9.00
CA TYR A 553 -17.18 24.76 8.68
C TYR A 553 -17.15 26.02 7.77
N CYS A 554 -18.27 26.63 7.37
CA CYS A 554 -18.33 27.88 6.58
C CYS A 554 -19.25 28.89 7.27
N LYS A 555 -18.76 29.52 8.33
CA LYS A 555 -19.25 30.83 8.79
C LYS A 555 -18.23 31.91 8.45
N ASP A 556 -18.11 32.22 7.17
CA ASP A 556 -17.70 33.55 6.75
C ASP A 556 -18.94 34.23 6.16
N ARG A 557 -19.57 35.09 6.96
CA ARG A 557 -20.43 36.14 6.42
C ARG A 557 -19.48 37.15 5.82
N ASP A 558 -19.46 37.23 4.49
CA ASP A 558 -19.01 38.45 3.85
C ASP A 558 -20.23 39.35 3.59
N SER A 559 -20.27 40.45 4.36
CA SER A 559 -20.84 41.77 4.07
C SER A 559 -22.06 41.90 3.11
N SER A 560 -23.25 42.12 3.69
CA SER A 560 -24.08 43.34 3.48
C SER A 560 -25.48 43.25 4.10
N MET A 561 -25.93 44.39 4.61
CA MET A 561 -27.24 44.77 5.18
C MET A 561 -27.44 44.69 6.70
N ASP A 562 -27.53 45.90 7.25
CA ASP A 562 -27.89 46.32 8.60
C ASP A 562 -29.21 45.72 9.10
N VAL A 563 -29.30 45.43 10.40
CA VAL A 563 -30.14 46.21 11.33
C VAL A 563 -29.78 45.90 12.79
N ASP A 564 -29.74 47.01 13.53
CA ASP A 564 -29.56 47.23 14.95
C ASP A 564 -30.57 46.50 15.86
N ALA A 565 -30.08 45.98 17.00
CA ALA A 565 -30.80 45.87 18.27
C ALA A 565 -29.83 45.37 19.35
N GLY A 566 -29.35 46.29 20.18
CA GLY A 566 -28.38 46.03 21.25
C GLY A 566 -28.89 45.25 22.46
N VAL A 567 -27.96 44.58 23.14
CA VAL A 567 -27.94 44.31 24.60
C VAL A 567 -26.46 44.13 25.01
N ASP A 568 -26.02 44.84 26.06
CA ASP A 568 -24.67 44.80 26.65
C ASP A 568 -24.65 43.93 27.96
N PRO A 569 -23.53 43.69 28.67
CA PRO A 569 -22.85 42.39 28.75
C PRO A 569 -22.74 41.85 30.20
N MET A 570 -22.35 40.58 30.41
CA MET A 570 -21.42 40.23 31.51
C MET A 570 -20.93 38.76 31.50
N THR A 571 -19.64 38.64 31.79
CA THR A 571 -18.89 37.54 32.42
C THR A 571 -18.38 36.32 31.64
N HIS A 572 -17.05 36.19 31.77
CA HIS A 572 -16.15 35.03 31.78
C HIS A 572 -15.70 34.37 30.45
N ASP A 573 -14.44 34.71 30.14
CA ASP A 573 -13.38 33.88 29.54
C ASP A 573 -13.72 33.09 28.27
N ARG A 574 -13.55 33.75 27.13
CA ARG A 574 -13.70 33.17 25.77
C ARG A 574 -12.43 33.29 24.93
N THR A 575 -11.30 33.62 25.55
CA THR A 575 -10.05 33.89 24.82
C THR A 575 -9.31 32.61 24.43
N GLY A 576 -9.32 31.56 25.26
CA GLY A 576 -8.70 30.27 24.92
C GLY A 576 -9.46 29.49 23.83
N ALA A 577 -10.79 29.46 23.90
CA ALA A 577 -11.63 28.71 22.95
C ALA A 577 -11.69 29.31 21.54
N LYS A 578 -11.29 30.59 21.37
CA LYS A 578 -11.26 31.26 20.06
C LYS A 578 -9.97 31.01 19.28
N GLU A 579 -8.85 30.79 19.96
CA GLU A 579 -7.57 30.46 19.30
C GLU A 579 -7.51 28.98 18.89
N ILE A 580 -8.01 28.07 19.73
CA ILE A 580 -8.07 26.62 19.42
C ILE A 580 -8.97 26.35 18.20
N ARG A 581 -10.05 27.13 18.02
CA ARG A 581 -10.95 27.00 16.86
C ARG A 581 -10.35 27.49 15.54
N LYS A 582 -9.24 28.23 15.57
CA LYS A 582 -8.64 28.86 14.38
C LYS A 582 -7.67 27.94 13.62
N SER A 583 -7.27 26.80 14.21
CA SER A 583 -6.24 25.88 13.71
C SER A 583 -6.77 24.55 13.14
N MET A 584 -8.08 24.43 12.86
CA MET A 584 -8.59 23.25 12.14
C MET A 584 -8.46 23.46 10.63
N THR A 585 -7.33 23.05 10.08
CA THR A 585 -7.09 22.98 8.63
C THR A 585 -8.15 22.09 7.99
N LYS A 586 -8.89 22.63 7.01
CA LYS A 586 -9.92 21.89 6.27
C LYS A 586 -9.23 20.92 5.30
N ILE A 587 -9.66 19.66 5.29
CA ILE A 587 -9.37 18.73 4.19
C ILE A 587 -10.01 19.30 2.91
N ARG A 588 -9.24 19.59 1.86
CA ARG A 588 -9.71 20.16 0.60
C ARG A 588 -10.17 19.07 -0.34
N GLU A 589 -11.41 19.19 -0.76
CA GLU A 589 -11.95 18.38 -1.84
C GLU A 589 -11.36 18.81 -3.19
N ALA A 590 -11.16 17.86 -4.11
CA ALA A 590 -10.83 18.17 -5.49
C ALA A 590 -11.92 19.05 -6.14
N PRO A 591 -11.59 19.98 -7.04
CA PRO A 591 -12.57 20.82 -7.74
C PRO A 591 -13.43 19.99 -8.71
N GLU A 592 -14.64 20.47 -9.02
CA GLU A 592 -15.44 19.86 -10.11
C GLU A 592 -14.73 20.04 -11.46
N PRO A 593 -14.82 19.06 -12.38
CA PRO A 593 -15.66 17.86 -12.35
C PRO A 593 -15.01 16.62 -11.69
N LEU A 594 -13.86 16.76 -11.04
CA LEU A 594 -13.17 15.63 -10.41
C LEU A 594 -13.96 15.04 -9.23
N LEU A 595 -13.71 13.77 -8.93
CA LEU A 595 -14.20 13.16 -7.69
C LEU A 595 -13.58 13.92 -6.51
N PRO A 596 -14.36 14.31 -5.48
CA PRO A 596 -13.88 15.15 -4.38
C PRO A 596 -12.74 14.53 -3.58
N ASN A 597 -12.62 13.19 -3.60
CA ASN A 597 -11.53 12.47 -2.97
C ASN A 597 -10.30 12.28 -3.87
N TRP A 598 -10.21 13.00 -5.00
CA TRP A 598 -9.15 12.92 -6.01
C TRP A 598 -9.10 11.63 -6.83
N GLY A 599 -10.04 10.69 -6.67
CA GLY A 599 -10.16 9.52 -7.53
C GLY A 599 -8.84 8.75 -7.70
N ALA A 600 -8.37 8.59 -8.94
CA ALA A 600 -7.17 7.83 -9.27
C ALA A 600 -5.89 8.34 -8.60
N ALA A 601 -5.76 9.67 -8.39
CA ALA A 601 -4.59 10.24 -7.75
C ALA A 601 -4.47 9.76 -6.30
N ASN A 602 -5.59 9.67 -5.57
CA ASN A 602 -5.61 9.17 -4.18
C ASN A 602 -6.00 7.69 -4.06
N ALA A 603 -5.99 6.91 -5.14
CA ALA A 603 -6.50 5.54 -5.13
C ALA A 603 -5.69 4.59 -4.25
N LEU A 604 -4.42 4.90 -3.95
CA LEU A 604 -3.56 4.06 -3.11
C LEU A 604 -4.11 3.94 -1.69
N ALA A 605 -4.61 5.03 -1.09
CA ALA A 605 -5.18 5.04 0.26
C ALA A 605 -6.34 4.04 0.40
N TYR A 606 -7.24 3.96 -0.58
CA TYR A 606 -8.37 3.02 -0.59
C TYR A 606 -7.95 1.58 -0.87
N LYS A 607 -6.87 1.38 -1.63
CA LYS A 607 -6.30 0.04 -1.81
C LYS A 607 -5.66 -0.46 -0.52
N LEU A 608 -4.94 0.42 0.18
CA LEU A 608 -4.36 0.12 1.50
C LEU A 608 -5.45 -0.22 2.52
N ASP A 609 -6.58 0.48 2.51
CA ASP A 609 -7.76 0.13 3.33
C ASP A 609 -8.23 -1.31 3.12
N LEU A 610 -8.41 -1.73 1.86
CA LEU A 610 -8.77 -3.13 1.57
C LEU A 610 -7.66 -4.13 1.94
N ILE A 611 -6.39 -3.71 1.89
CA ILE A 611 -5.27 -4.54 2.34
C ILE A 611 -5.30 -4.70 3.86
N MET A 612 -5.58 -3.64 4.63
CA MET A 612 -5.75 -3.69 6.09
C MET A 612 -6.93 -4.59 6.47
N LEU A 613 -8.05 -4.46 5.75
CA LEU A 613 -9.20 -5.35 5.90
C LEU A 613 -8.81 -6.81 5.65
N ALA A 614 -8.11 -7.09 4.55
CA ALA A 614 -7.75 -8.45 4.17
C ALA A 614 -6.72 -9.09 5.11
N ASN A 615 -5.73 -8.33 5.55
CA ASN A 615 -4.63 -8.81 6.38
C ASN A 615 -5.01 -8.90 7.87
N HIS A 616 -5.81 -7.95 8.36
CA HIS A 616 -5.97 -7.71 9.81
C HIS A 616 -7.43 -7.57 10.26
N ASN A 617 -8.42 -7.60 9.35
CA ASN A 617 -9.80 -7.20 9.63
C ASN A 617 -9.87 -5.76 10.21
N ALA A 618 -9.00 -4.89 9.69
CA ALA A 618 -8.84 -3.51 10.12
C ALA A 618 -9.17 -2.53 8.98
N LEU A 619 -8.80 -1.25 9.14
CA LEU A 619 -9.30 -0.17 8.29
C LEU A 619 -8.42 1.08 8.33
N GLU A 620 -8.37 1.78 7.21
CA GLU A 620 -8.02 3.20 7.15
C GLU A 620 -9.25 4.04 7.55
N ARG A 621 -9.02 5.22 8.13
CA ARG A 621 -10.11 5.98 8.79
C ARG A 621 -10.31 7.36 8.21
N THR A 622 -11.53 7.85 8.33
CA THR A 622 -11.85 9.26 8.03
C THR A 622 -11.51 10.14 9.23
N LEU A 623 -11.31 11.44 9.04
CA LEU A 623 -11.05 12.37 10.14
C LEU A 623 -12.17 12.38 11.22
N PRO A 624 -13.47 12.36 10.86
CA PRO A 624 -14.53 12.20 11.86
C PRO A 624 -14.42 10.91 12.68
N HIS A 625 -13.95 9.82 12.08
CA HIS A 625 -13.73 8.55 12.78
C HIS A 625 -12.56 8.65 13.76
N PHE A 626 -11.41 9.20 13.33
CA PHE A 626 -10.29 9.48 14.24
C PHE A 626 -10.70 10.38 15.41
N ARG A 627 -11.47 11.44 15.15
CA ARG A 627 -12.01 12.33 16.20
C ARG A 627 -12.86 11.55 17.20
N SER A 628 -13.74 10.66 16.72
CA SER A 628 -14.55 9.79 17.58
C SER A 628 -13.66 8.90 18.47
N LEU A 629 -12.69 8.20 17.90
CA LEU A 629 -11.78 7.31 18.64
C LEU A 629 -10.95 8.05 19.69
N LEU A 630 -10.31 9.14 19.28
CA LEU A 630 -9.48 9.96 20.17
C LEU A 630 -10.31 10.51 21.32
N SER A 631 -11.50 11.06 21.04
CA SER A 631 -12.38 11.59 22.09
C SER A 631 -12.82 10.52 23.12
N ARG A 632 -13.11 9.31 22.65
CA ARG A 632 -13.48 8.17 23.52
C ARG A 632 -12.32 7.71 24.40
N ALA A 633 -11.09 7.83 23.91
CA ALA A 633 -9.88 7.50 24.66
C ALA A 633 -9.34 8.69 25.50
N GLY A 634 -10.08 9.79 25.61
CA GLY A 634 -9.70 10.95 26.43
C GLY A 634 -8.65 11.86 25.79
N TRP A 635 -8.60 11.91 24.46
CA TRP A 635 -7.74 12.79 23.67
C TRP A 635 -8.57 13.83 22.89
N GLU A 636 -8.09 15.07 22.81
CA GLU A 636 -8.67 16.15 22.04
C GLU A 636 -7.76 16.51 20.86
N ILE A 637 -8.29 16.49 19.64
CA ILE A 637 -7.56 16.94 18.44
C ILE A 637 -7.41 18.46 18.49
N VAL A 638 -6.17 18.94 18.46
CA VAL A 638 -5.84 20.37 18.42
C VAL A 638 -5.42 20.84 17.02
N GLU A 639 -4.78 19.97 16.24
CA GLU A 639 -4.30 20.29 14.89
C GLU A 639 -4.43 19.08 13.96
N VAL A 640 -4.65 19.35 12.68
CA VAL A 640 -4.65 18.33 11.63
C VAL A 640 -3.90 18.88 10.43
N HIS A 641 -2.83 18.20 10.05
CA HIS A 641 -2.02 18.51 8.89
C HIS A 641 -2.35 17.49 7.81
N THR A 642 -3.03 17.95 6.75
CA THR A 642 -3.65 17.09 5.73
C THR A 642 -2.93 17.19 4.39
N GLN A 643 -3.30 16.30 3.47
CA GLN A 643 -2.76 16.12 2.12
C GLN A 643 -2.80 17.37 1.20
N ASP A 644 -3.38 18.49 1.64
CA ASP A 644 -3.25 19.80 0.94
C ASP A 644 -1.91 20.48 1.15
N GLU A 645 -1.09 19.90 2.01
CA GLU A 645 0.37 20.06 2.00
C GLU A 645 1.06 18.82 1.41
N GLY A 646 0.38 18.18 0.45
CA GLY A 646 0.88 17.32 -0.61
C GLY A 646 0.88 15.82 -0.32
N GLY A 647 0.19 15.08 -1.19
CA GLY A 647 0.40 13.65 -1.36
C GLY A 647 -0.82 12.91 -1.92
N ALA A 648 -0.78 12.58 -3.22
CA ALA A 648 -0.84 11.20 -3.70
C ALA A 648 -0.51 11.19 -5.22
N GLY A 649 0.75 10.92 -5.49
CA GLY A 649 1.37 10.73 -6.79
C GLY A 649 2.82 10.37 -6.49
N ALA A 650 3.26 9.18 -6.89
CA ALA A 650 4.68 8.83 -6.85
C ALA A 650 5.39 9.73 -7.87
N GLY A 651 5.80 10.91 -7.43
CA GLY A 651 6.27 12.03 -8.23
C GLY A 651 5.82 13.36 -7.62
N ALA A 652 6.79 14.11 -7.10
CA ALA A 652 6.69 15.42 -6.43
C ALA A 652 6.25 15.44 -4.93
N GLY A 653 7.23 15.31 -4.03
CA GLY A 653 7.52 16.38 -3.05
C GLY A 653 7.03 16.29 -1.59
N GLU A 654 5.92 15.62 -1.27
CA GLU A 654 5.26 15.78 0.05
C GLU A 654 4.62 14.48 0.62
N SER A 655 4.26 14.50 1.91
CA SER A 655 3.83 13.35 2.73
C SER A 655 2.43 12.87 2.38
N TRP A 656 2.28 11.68 1.81
CA TRP A 656 0.95 11.12 1.52
C TRP A 656 0.11 10.79 2.77
N MET A 657 0.73 10.73 3.95
CA MET A 657 0.06 10.54 5.25
C MET A 657 -0.21 11.87 5.95
N SER A 658 -1.38 11.96 6.61
CA SER A 658 -1.77 13.12 7.42
C SER A 658 -1.20 13.01 8.83
N GLN A 659 -0.92 14.14 9.48
CA GLN A 659 -0.51 14.18 10.89
C GLN A 659 -1.63 14.80 11.73
N ILE A 660 -2.18 14.04 12.67
CA ILE A 660 -3.18 14.48 13.64
C ILE A 660 -2.47 14.71 14.97
N VAL A 661 -2.54 15.93 15.48
CA VAL A 661 -1.99 16.29 16.79
C VAL A 661 -3.13 16.36 17.78
N ALA A 662 -3.01 15.57 18.85
CA ALA A 662 -3.97 15.54 19.94
C ALA A 662 -3.27 15.77 21.29
N VAL A 663 -4.04 16.31 22.24
CA VAL A 663 -3.62 16.54 23.62
C VAL A 663 -4.56 15.80 24.57
N PRO A 664 -4.14 15.52 25.81
CA PRO A 664 -5.03 14.99 26.84
C PRO A 664 -6.27 15.89 26.99
N ALA A 665 -7.47 15.32 26.86
CA ALA A 665 -8.71 16.04 27.14
C ALA A 665 -8.78 16.42 28.63
N ALA A 666 -9.34 17.61 28.90
CA ALA A 666 -9.45 18.23 30.22
C ALA A 666 -10.42 17.51 31.16
#